data_AF-A0A949EXC3-F1
#
_entry.id   AF-A0A949EXC3-F1
#
_cell.length_a   1.000
_cell.length_b   1.000
_cell.length_c   1.000
_cell.angle_alpha   90.00
_cell.angle_beta   90.00
_cell.angle_gamma   90.00
#
_symmetry.space_group_name_H-M   'P 1'
#
loop_
_entity.id
_entity.type
_entity.pdbx_description
1 polymer ?
#
loop_
_entity_poly.entity_id
_entity_poly.type
_entity_poly.pdbx_seq_one_letter_code
_entity_poly.pdbx_strand_id
1 'polypeptide(L)'
;MTKKQILLILLFTLAAFFIAYPCLAETKELTIVFSGDMRGELENCHCPKDDFGGLPRRAEYIAEVREDEDDVLLLDVGDVLPLRTPDIDEMTIKYDAFISFKAMDIMGYDVMNIGESDLILGEEFLEQKTENLSFPLISANIVDKFTGSPHFRPYVIKTMENGLRVGILGLVNQRYVINSDKLDILSYIESADRYVEDLRSESDIVIVLGHLGLPYSEHLAEAVEGIDVILNGHWDVDSQEPILIGKTLVMSTTYHSRKIGRLDLKIKNGAVASYTWESTPLDETYDGNIVINNLVSRFPSKTGEASKVNFAMIEKLADQRPLRVSVFYSPGCRACMEIDRDILPGIEEKYGQDIVIKHYDVSLMNNYEQMVKLEKLYGIEGGYVPEVIVARNVLMGKEEIVSRLDSVIQEALADAPDLKKNEEIDLEAVQYQPPASSIILSRFESLSVYAVLAAGLLDGVNPCAFTTIVFFISFLAFVGYKRREMFFAGLSFAFAVFITYLLIGLGIFRFLRAMHGFHHVTLILNIFIAGLALLLGVLSLVDYFRYRKTRDSKDVMLKLPQAIKNRIHSVIGADFRDKKSSFLKIIWIAFTAGFIVSILESFCTGQVYLPTIAFVLRMPEKKISAFLYLIIYNLSFILPLIAVLLLGLFGTTSKTFTKFMQNRLGLVKLATAALFLFLGATLLIFSW
;
A
#
# COMPACT_ATOMS: atom_id res chain seq x y z
N MET A 1 34.21 -29.94 26.44
CA MET A 1 33.69 -28.77 27.17
C MET A 1 32.67 -29.22 28.19
N THR A 2 32.79 -28.78 29.44
CA THR A 2 31.80 -29.11 30.49
C THR A 2 30.51 -28.31 30.28
N LYS A 3 29.36 -28.78 30.78
CA LYS A 3 28.07 -28.07 30.66
C LYS A 3 28.13 -26.62 31.17
N LYS A 4 28.96 -26.35 32.19
CA LYS A 4 29.23 -25.00 32.70
C LYS A 4 29.97 -24.11 31.69
N GLN A 5 30.93 -24.65 30.94
CA GLN A 5 31.66 -23.90 29.92
C GLN A 5 30.78 -23.55 28.71
N ILE A 6 29.88 -24.46 28.31
CA ILE A 6 28.91 -24.19 27.24
C ILE A 6 27.93 -23.09 27.67
N LEU A 7 27.44 -23.14 28.92
CA LEU A 7 26.54 -22.13 29.46
C LEU A 7 27.21 -20.74 29.59
N LEU A 8 28.47 -20.70 30.03
CA LEU A 8 29.24 -19.46 30.10
C LEU A 8 29.52 -18.87 28.72
N ILE A 9 29.86 -19.69 27.74
CA ILE A 9 30.06 -19.22 26.37
C ILE A 9 28.74 -18.74 25.77
N LEU A 10 27.62 -19.45 26.00
CA LEU A 10 26.30 -19.00 25.56
C LEU A 10 25.91 -17.66 26.20
N LEU A 11 26.10 -17.50 27.52
CA LEU A 11 25.85 -16.25 28.22
C LEU A 11 26.77 -15.12 27.74
N PHE A 12 28.02 -15.42 27.45
CA PHE A 12 28.98 -14.43 26.95
C PHE A 12 28.69 -14.05 25.49
N THR A 13 28.26 -14.99 24.64
CA THR A 13 27.78 -14.67 23.29
C THR A 13 26.45 -13.93 23.31
N LEU A 14 25.54 -14.23 24.24
CA LEU A 14 24.28 -13.50 24.40
C LEU A 14 24.54 -12.07 24.90
N ALA A 15 25.43 -11.91 25.88
CA ALA A 15 25.83 -10.60 26.39
C ALA A 15 26.62 -9.81 25.33
N ALA A 16 27.50 -10.44 24.56
CA ALA A 16 28.18 -9.81 23.44
C ALA A 16 27.20 -9.43 22.31
N PHE A 17 26.13 -10.20 22.09
CA PHE A 17 25.06 -9.86 21.15
C PHE A 17 24.22 -8.67 21.62
N PHE A 18 24.05 -8.50 22.95
CA PHE A 18 23.39 -7.32 23.53
C PHE A 18 24.29 -6.07 23.60
N ILE A 19 25.61 -6.24 23.75
CA ILE A 19 26.58 -5.14 23.77
C ILE A 19 26.98 -4.70 22.34
N ALA A 20 26.81 -5.57 21.35
CA ALA A 20 27.11 -5.31 19.94
C ALA A 20 25.86 -4.98 19.10
N TYR A 21 24.74 -4.56 19.70
CA TYR A 21 23.87 -3.61 18.99
C TYR A 21 24.67 -2.32 18.93
N PRO A 22 25.21 -1.92 17.76
CA PRO A 22 25.53 -0.51 17.64
C PRO A 22 24.23 0.21 17.97
N CYS A 23 24.32 1.33 18.66
CA CYS A 23 23.39 2.42 18.47
C CYS A 23 23.49 2.79 16.97
N LEU A 24 22.88 1.97 16.11
CA LEU A 24 22.61 2.31 14.73
C LEU A 24 21.51 3.33 14.85
N ALA A 25 21.92 4.59 14.99
CA ALA A 25 21.05 5.72 14.79
C ALA A 25 20.30 5.48 13.49
N GLU A 26 19.01 5.21 13.62
CA GLU A 26 18.10 4.95 12.52
C GLU A 26 18.20 6.14 11.56
N THR A 27 18.61 5.87 10.32
CA THR A 27 18.64 6.89 9.29
C THR A 27 17.25 6.97 8.73
N LYS A 28 16.58 8.11 8.94
CA LYS A 28 15.25 8.37 8.40
C LYS A 28 15.38 9.11 7.10
N GLU A 29 14.50 8.83 6.15
CA GLU A 29 14.47 9.50 4.85
C GLU A 29 13.23 10.40 4.78
N LEU A 30 13.35 11.53 4.10
CA LEU A 30 12.26 12.49 3.94
C LEU A 30 12.37 13.11 2.55
N THR A 31 11.31 13.00 1.77
CA THR A 31 11.20 13.66 0.47
C THR A 31 10.33 14.89 0.61
N ILE A 32 10.85 16.06 0.27
CA ILE A 32 10.11 17.33 0.28
C ILE A 32 9.90 17.75 -1.15
N VAL A 33 8.64 17.78 -1.58
CA VAL A 33 8.22 18.36 -2.85
C VAL A 33 7.66 19.74 -2.55
N PHE A 34 8.13 20.76 -3.27
CA PHE A 34 7.75 22.13 -2.94
C PHE A 34 7.53 23.04 -4.15
N SER A 35 6.60 23.97 -3.96
CA SER A 35 6.21 24.98 -4.93
C SER A 35 5.98 26.34 -4.26
N GLY A 36 5.72 27.36 -5.06
CA GLY A 36 5.29 28.68 -4.63
C GLY A 36 5.16 29.61 -5.81
N ASP A 37 4.81 30.86 -5.55
CA ASP A 37 4.83 31.94 -6.54
C ASP A 37 4.07 31.59 -7.82
N MET A 38 2.95 30.87 -7.66
CA MET A 38 2.12 30.45 -8.78
C MET A 38 1.41 31.63 -9.43
N ARG A 39 1.01 32.63 -8.64
CA ARG A 39 0.44 33.90 -9.11
C ARG A 39 -0.75 33.75 -10.08
N GLY A 40 -1.63 32.79 -9.83
CA GLY A 40 -2.81 32.53 -10.66
C GLY A 40 -2.54 31.85 -12.01
N GLU A 41 -1.33 31.34 -12.25
CA GLU A 41 -1.02 30.58 -13.47
C GLU A 41 -1.51 29.12 -13.36
N LEU A 42 -2.78 28.91 -13.75
CA LEU A 42 -3.47 27.62 -13.69
C LEU A 42 -3.06 26.66 -14.81
N GLU A 43 -2.80 27.19 -16.00
CA GLU A 43 -2.41 26.44 -17.22
C GLU A 43 -0.95 26.69 -17.59
N ASN A 44 -0.39 25.82 -18.43
CA ASN A 44 0.86 26.05 -19.13
C ASN A 44 0.73 27.22 -20.12
N CYS A 45 1.84 27.86 -20.46
CA CYS A 45 1.80 29.08 -21.26
C CYS A 45 1.42 28.86 -22.75
N HIS A 46 1.34 27.60 -23.21
CA HIS A 46 1.09 27.23 -24.61
C HIS A 46 2.08 27.89 -25.59
N CYS A 47 3.28 28.17 -25.11
CA CYS A 47 4.31 28.86 -25.85
C CYS A 47 4.90 27.91 -26.91
N PRO A 48 5.08 28.34 -28.19
CA PRO A 48 5.65 27.48 -29.23
C PRO A 48 7.06 26.94 -28.95
N LYS A 49 7.75 27.57 -27.99
CA LYS A 49 8.99 27.13 -27.36
C LYS A 49 8.81 27.36 -25.86
N ASP A 50 9.29 26.44 -25.04
CA ASP A 50 9.26 26.55 -23.57
C ASP A 50 7.85 26.48 -22.97
N ASP A 51 7.04 25.52 -23.44
CA ASP A 51 5.72 25.23 -22.89
C ASP A 51 5.84 24.53 -21.52
N PHE A 52 6.05 25.33 -20.48
CA PHE A 52 6.19 24.87 -19.11
C PHE A 52 4.98 25.25 -18.26
N GLY A 53 4.72 24.43 -17.23
CA GLY A 53 3.85 24.72 -16.10
C GLY A 53 2.45 24.14 -16.19
N GLY A 54 1.53 24.76 -15.46
CA GLY A 54 0.16 24.29 -15.30
C GLY A 54 -0.04 23.33 -14.12
N LEU A 55 -1.15 23.52 -13.41
CA LEU A 55 -1.60 22.66 -12.32
C LEU A 55 -1.78 21.18 -12.74
N PRO A 56 -2.25 20.85 -13.97
CA PRO A 56 -2.39 19.45 -14.37
C PRO A 56 -1.06 18.69 -14.40
N ARG A 57 -0.01 19.28 -14.99
CA ARG A 57 1.33 18.66 -15.05
C ARG A 57 1.96 18.56 -13.67
N ARG A 58 1.76 19.58 -12.83
CA ARG A 58 2.19 19.55 -11.42
C ARG A 58 1.57 18.36 -10.69
N ALA A 59 0.27 18.15 -10.85
CA ALA A 59 -0.45 17.07 -10.18
C ALA A 59 0.00 15.67 -10.63
N GLU A 60 0.36 15.51 -11.90
CA GLU A 60 0.95 14.27 -12.41
C GLU A 60 2.33 14.01 -11.81
N TYR A 61 3.23 15.00 -11.85
CA TYR A 61 4.55 14.87 -11.22
C TYR A 61 4.47 14.49 -9.73
N ILE A 62 3.58 15.16 -8.98
CA ILE A 62 3.38 14.85 -7.56
C ILE A 62 2.89 13.41 -7.37
N ALA A 63 2.03 12.92 -8.26
CA ALA A 63 1.58 11.54 -8.22
C ALA A 63 2.73 10.56 -8.47
N GLU A 64 3.57 10.80 -9.48
CA GLU A 64 4.76 9.99 -9.77
C GLU A 64 5.71 9.93 -8.57
N VAL A 65 6.04 11.07 -7.95
CA VAL A 65 6.93 11.09 -6.78
C VAL A 65 6.36 10.27 -5.62
N ARG A 66 5.03 10.28 -5.44
CA ARG A 66 4.35 9.48 -4.39
C ARG A 66 4.20 8.01 -4.72
N GLU A 67 4.41 7.61 -5.97
CA GLU A 67 4.54 6.20 -6.33
C GLU A 67 5.92 5.64 -5.97
N ASP A 68 6.95 6.48 -6.04
CA ASP A 68 8.35 6.11 -5.79
C ASP A 68 8.78 6.26 -4.32
N GLU A 69 8.19 7.21 -3.58
CA GLU A 69 8.64 7.59 -2.23
C GLU A 69 7.50 7.49 -1.20
N ASP A 70 7.78 6.90 -0.02
CA ASP A 70 6.78 6.69 1.04
C ASP A 70 6.55 7.97 1.90
N ASP A 71 7.62 8.59 2.41
CA ASP A 71 7.55 9.75 3.32
C ASP A 71 7.70 11.08 2.57
N VAL A 72 6.66 11.46 1.82
CA VAL A 72 6.63 12.71 1.03
C VAL A 72 5.88 13.82 1.76
N LEU A 73 6.52 14.98 1.94
CA LEU A 73 5.88 16.24 2.33
C LEU A 73 5.69 17.15 1.12
N LEU A 74 4.46 17.58 0.88
CA LEU A 74 4.14 18.53 -0.19
C LEU A 74 3.87 19.93 0.37
N LEU A 75 4.76 20.88 0.09
CA LEU A 75 4.77 22.20 0.72
C LEU A 75 4.63 23.34 -0.30
N ASP A 76 3.90 24.41 0.05
CA ASP A 76 3.85 25.63 -0.75
C ASP A 76 4.33 26.84 0.05
N VAL A 77 5.17 27.70 -0.55
CA VAL A 77 5.73 28.88 0.14
C VAL A 77 4.86 30.14 0.03
N GLY A 78 3.74 30.08 -0.67
CA GLY A 78 2.79 31.19 -0.81
C GLY A 78 2.86 31.92 -2.15
N ASP A 79 2.07 32.98 -2.26
CA ASP A 79 1.78 33.72 -3.51
C ASP A 79 1.14 32.83 -4.59
N VAL A 80 0.11 32.09 -4.17
CA VAL A 80 -0.75 31.28 -5.04
C VAL A 80 -1.63 32.20 -5.88
N LEU A 81 -2.17 33.26 -5.28
CA LEU A 81 -3.06 34.21 -5.96
C LEU A 81 -2.30 35.26 -6.78
N PRO A 82 -2.91 35.80 -7.86
CA PRO A 82 -2.27 36.80 -8.70
C PRO A 82 -2.10 38.16 -7.97
N LEU A 83 -1.13 38.95 -8.44
CA LEU A 83 -1.03 40.36 -8.07
C LEU A 83 -2.09 41.17 -8.80
N ARG A 84 -2.60 42.22 -8.15
CA ARG A 84 -3.58 43.12 -8.76
C ARG A 84 -2.90 43.98 -9.83
N THR A 85 -3.27 43.74 -11.07
CA THR A 85 -2.87 44.54 -12.24
C THR A 85 -4.12 45.16 -12.87
N PRO A 86 -3.99 46.22 -13.70
CA PRO A 86 -5.14 46.81 -14.40
C PRO A 86 -5.93 45.81 -15.26
N ASP A 87 -5.29 44.73 -15.69
CA ASP A 87 -5.85 43.72 -16.57
C ASP A 87 -6.50 42.53 -15.83
N ILE A 88 -6.33 42.44 -14.50
CA ILE A 88 -6.90 41.38 -13.66
C ILE A 88 -7.95 41.99 -12.74
N ASP A 89 -9.22 41.67 -13.01
CA ASP A 89 -10.33 42.09 -12.17
C ASP A 89 -10.53 41.19 -10.93
N GLU A 90 -11.29 41.68 -9.95
CA GLU A 90 -11.59 40.93 -8.72
C GLU A 90 -12.23 39.56 -8.99
N MET A 91 -13.00 39.45 -10.07
CA MET A 91 -13.70 38.23 -10.44
C MET A 91 -12.74 37.13 -10.89
N THR A 92 -11.73 37.50 -11.66
CA THR A 92 -10.62 36.63 -12.07
C THR A 92 -9.86 36.13 -10.85
N ILE A 93 -9.56 37.01 -9.90
CA ILE A 93 -8.85 36.62 -8.65
C ILE A 93 -9.68 35.61 -7.83
N LYS A 94 -10.99 35.84 -7.69
CA LYS A 94 -11.90 34.90 -7.00
C LYS A 94 -11.95 33.54 -7.67
N TYR A 95 -11.92 33.53 -9.00
CA TYR A 95 -11.90 32.32 -9.80
C TYR A 95 -10.57 31.56 -9.61
N ASP A 96 -9.43 32.24 -9.79
CA ASP A 96 -8.11 31.65 -9.61
C ASP A 96 -7.98 31.07 -8.19
N ALA A 97 -8.46 31.78 -7.17
CA ALA A 97 -8.46 31.28 -5.79
C ALA A 97 -9.22 29.96 -5.64
N PHE A 98 -10.43 29.85 -6.19
CA PHE A 98 -11.22 28.63 -6.10
C PHE A 98 -10.51 27.45 -6.75
N ILE A 99 -10.00 27.63 -7.96
CA ILE A 99 -9.33 26.55 -8.70
C ILE A 99 -8.02 26.16 -8.06
N SER A 100 -7.21 27.14 -7.69
CA SER A 100 -5.89 26.94 -7.09
C SER A 100 -5.99 26.14 -5.80
N PHE A 101 -6.79 26.62 -4.84
CA PHE A 101 -6.93 25.95 -3.56
C PHE A 101 -7.59 24.58 -3.71
N LYS A 102 -8.59 24.44 -4.61
CA LYS A 102 -9.20 23.13 -4.84
C LYS A 102 -8.26 22.14 -5.51
N ALA A 103 -7.43 22.59 -6.45
CA ALA A 103 -6.43 21.77 -7.09
C ALA A 103 -5.35 21.33 -6.09
N MET A 104 -4.88 22.24 -5.23
CA MET A 104 -3.93 21.92 -4.15
C MET A 104 -4.51 20.91 -3.14
N ASP A 105 -5.79 21.04 -2.80
CA ASP A 105 -6.51 20.10 -1.93
C ASP A 105 -6.59 18.70 -2.56
N ILE A 106 -6.92 18.61 -3.86
CA ILE A 106 -6.93 17.34 -4.60
C ILE A 106 -5.52 16.75 -4.72
N MET A 107 -4.51 17.60 -4.92
CA MET A 107 -3.10 17.19 -4.93
C MET A 107 -2.60 16.79 -3.53
N GLY A 108 -3.37 17.02 -2.46
CA GLY A 108 -3.00 16.66 -1.11
C GLY A 108 -1.78 17.42 -0.59
N TYR A 109 -1.75 18.74 -0.73
CA TYR A 109 -0.73 19.57 -0.06
C TYR A 109 -0.75 19.32 1.46
N ASP A 110 0.41 19.40 2.10
CA ASP A 110 0.52 19.21 3.55
C ASP A 110 0.41 20.52 4.31
N VAL A 111 1.00 21.59 3.77
CA VAL A 111 1.08 22.93 4.35
C VAL A 111 1.28 23.96 3.25
N MET A 112 0.62 25.10 3.38
CA MET A 112 0.89 26.30 2.58
C MET A 112 1.27 27.45 3.52
N ASN A 113 2.35 28.16 3.21
CA ASN A 113 2.61 29.47 3.81
C ASN A 113 1.83 30.55 3.06
N ILE A 114 1.47 31.61 3.77
CA ILE A 114 0.76 32.75 3.17
C ILE A 114 1.80 33.74 2.64
N GLY A 115 1.69 34.13 1.37
CA GLY A 115 2.43 35.25 0.78
C GLY A 115 1.61 36.54 0.76
N GLU A 116 2.21 37.66 0.34
CA GLU A 116 1.49 38.94 0.28
C GLU A 116 0.34 38.94 -0.73
N SER A 117 0.47 38.21 -1.84
CA SER A 117 -0.55 38.19 -2.89
C SER A 117 -1.76 37.33 -2.50
N ASP A 118 -1.60 36.39 -1.58
CA ASP A 118 -2.71 35.56 -1.09
C ASP A 118 -3.74 36.38 -0.30
N LEU A 119 -3.31 37.52 0.27
CA LEU A 119 -4.18 38.48 0.96
C LEU A 119 -4.76 39.55 0.02
N ILE A 120 -4.64 39.41 -1.31
CA ILE A 120 -5.06 40.45 -2.25
C ILE A 120 -6.55 40.83 -2.17
N LEU A 121 -7.42 39.91 -1.72
CA LEU A 121 -8.84 40.16 -1.48
C LEU A 121 -9.19 40.31 0.02
N GLY A 122 -8.19 40.44 0.88
CA GLY A 122 -8.32 40.59 2.33
C GLY A 122 -8.37 39.26 3.08
N GLU A 123 -8.12 39.33 4.39
CA GLU A 123 -8.04 38.15 5.27
C GLU A 123 -9.36 37.36 5.34
N GLU A 124 -10.49 38.05 5.41
CA GLU A 124 -11.82 37.41 5.52
C GLU A 124 -12.15 36.57 4.27
N PHE A 125 -11.73 37.02 3.08
CA PHE A 125 -11.91 36.25 1.85
C PHE A 125 -11.05 34.98 1.87
N LEU A 126 -9.77 35.11 2.23
CA LEU A 126 -8.84 33.99 2.27
C LEU A 126 -9.35 32.92 3.24
N GLU A 127 -9.66 33.31 4.48
CA GLU A 127 -10.20 32.41 5.50
C GLU A 127 -11.46 31.69 5.03
N GLN A 128 -12.42 32.40 4.44
CA GLN A 128 -13.65 31.81 3.91
C GLN A 128 -13.36 30.78 2.80
N LYS A 129 -12.37 31.03 1.94
CA LYS A 129 -12.03 30.12 0.84
C LYS A 129 -11.21 28.92 1.30
N THR A 130 -10.49 29.04 2.40
CA THR A 130 -9.61 27.99 2.89
C THR A 130 -10.18 27.19 4.06
N GLU A 131 -11.35 27.56 4.58
CA GLU A 131 -11.99 26.93 5.76
C GLU A 131 -12.11 25.39 5.64
N ASN A 132 -12.42 24.88 4.44
CA ASN A 132 -12.68 23.46 4.19
C ASN A 132 -11.53 22.73 3.48
N LEU A 133 -10.32 23.31 3.44
CA LEU A 133 -9.17 22.61 2.87
C LEU A 133 -8.66 21.53 3.82
N SER A 134 -8.17 20.43 3.25
CA SER A 134 -7.56 19.34 4.03
C SER A 134 -6.20 19.71 4.66
N PHE A 135 -5.64 20.85 4.29
CA PHE A 135 -4.33 21.32 4.73
C PHE A 135 -4.39 22.74 5.32
N PRO A 136 -3.57 23.01 6.34
CA PRO A 136 -3.53 24.31 6.99
C PRO A 136 -2.71 25.34 6.20
N LEU A 137 -3.16 26.58 6.26
CA LEU A 137 -2.34 27.75 5.95
C LEU A 137 -1.62 28.21 7.23
N ILE A 138 -0.36 28.62 7.09
CA ILE A 138 0.46 29.09 8.20
C ILE A 138 1.11 30.45 7.91
N SER A 139 1.34 31.23 8.97
CA SER A 139 2.22 32.39 8.99
C SER A 139 2.46 32.83 10.44
N ALA A 140 3.72 32.90 10.86
CA ALA A 140 4.09 33.20 12.24
C ALA A 140 4.21 34.69 12.54
N ASN A 141 4.32 35.52 11.50
CA ASN A 141 4.60 36.94 11.65
C ASN A 141 3.56 37.87 11.01
N ILE A 142 2.50 37.34 10.40
CA ILE A 142 1.28 38.12 10.13
C ILE A 142 0.46 38.15 11.43
N VAL A 143 0.29 39.34 12.00
CA VAL A 143 -0.33 39.54 13.31
C VAL A 143 -1.48 40.53 13.24
N ASP A 144 -2.40 40.44 14.18
CA ASP A 144 -3.40 41.48 14.41
C ASP A 144 -2.73 42.72 15.03
N LYS A 145 -2.96 43.90 14.43
CA LYS A 145 -2.33 45.18 14.85
C LYS A 145 -2.62 45.57 16.30
N PHE A 146 -3.76 45.15 16.84
CA PHE A 146 -4.21 45.57 18.15
C PHE A 146 -3.69 44.67 19.27
N THR A 147 -3.58 43.38 18.98
CA THR A 147 -3.16 42.35 19.96
C THR A 147 -1.71 41.94 19.82
N GLY A 148 -1.09 42.14 18.65
CA GLY A 148 0.26 41.67 18.32
C GLY A 148 0.38 40.14 18.28
N SER A 149 -0.74 39.42 18.31
CA SER A 149 -0.78 37.96 18.26
C SER A 149 -0.85 37.48 16.80
N PRO A 150 -0.25 36.31 16.45
CA PRO A 150 -0.38 35.73 15.13
C PRO A 150 -1.85 35.59 14.73
N HIS A 151 -2.19 36.09 13.54
CA HIS A 151 -3.53 35.96 12.99
C HIS A 151 -3.76 34.55 12.43
N PHE A 152 -2.76 34.03 11.74
CA PHE A 152 -2.73 32.64 11.27
C PHE A 152 -1.95 31.75 12.23
N ARG A 153 -2.09 30.43 12.05
CA ARG A 153 -1.29 29.46 12.79
C ARG A 153 0.21 29.68 12.46
N PRO A 154 1.10 29.81 13.45
CA PRO A 154 2.51 30.12 13.16
C PRO A 154 3.25 28.95 12.50
N TYR A 155 2.99 27.73 13.00
CA TYR A 155 3.66 26.51 12.56
C TYR A 155 2.78 25.27 12.72
N VAL A 156 3.21 24.19 12.08
CA VAL A 156 2.68 22.83 12.31
C VAL A 156 3.83 21.85 12.56
N ILE A 157 3.53 20.75 13.26
CA ILE A 157 4.45 19.62 13.39
C ILE A 157 3.78 18.42 12.73
N LYS A 158 4.40 17.88 11.69
CA LYS A 158 3.95 16.68 10.97
C LYS A 158 4.78 15.49 11.43
N THR A 159 4.13 14.38 11.76
CA THR A 159 4.81 13.12 12.05
C THR A 159 4.67 12.21 10.83
N MET A 160 5.80 11.89 10.21
CA MET A 160 5.90 11.03 9.02
C MET A 160 5.65 9.56 9.39
N GLU A 161 5.43 8.69 8.41
CA GLU A 161 5.17 7.26 8.66
C GLU A 161 6.36 6.56 9.32
N ASN A 162 7.58 6.98 8.96
CA ASN A 162 8.82 6.55 9.63
C ASN A 162 9.04 7.18 11.03
N GLY A 163 8.05 7.91 11.55
CA GLY A 163 8.08 8.56 12.86
C GLY A 163 9.00 9.76 12.95
N LEU A 164 9.52 10.29 11.85
CA LEU A 164 10.20 11.59 11.81
C LEU A 164 9.21 12.70 12.15
N ARG A 165 9.56 13.56 13.11
CA ARG A 165 8.78 14.77 13.40
C ARG A 165 9.37 15.95 12.67
N VAL A 166 8.59 16.59 11.82
CA VAL A 166 9.01 17.73 11.00
C VAL A 166 8.22 18.96 11.44
N GLY A 167 8.93 19.94 12.00
CA GLY A 167 8.40 21.24 12.36
C GLY A 167 8.43 22.17 11.15
N ILE A 168 7.31 22.80 10.83
CA ILE A 168 7.15 23.61 9.62
C ILE A 168 6.64 25.00 10.03
N LEU A 169 7.49 26.02 9.89
CA LEU A 169 7.23 27.41 10.29
C LEU A 169 6.99 28.29 9.05
N GLY A 170 5.97 29.14 9.08
CA GLY A 170 5.67 30.07 7.99
C GLY A 170 6.16 31.49 8.28
N LEU A 171 6.81 32.16 7.33
CA LEU A 171 7.28 33.54 7.46
C LEU A 171 7.07 34.34 6.18
N VAL A 172 6.76 35.64 6.34
CA VAL A 172 6.64 36.62 5.25
C VAL A 172 7.61 37.78 5.50
N ASN A 173 8.15 38.40 4.45
CA ASN A 173 9.01 39.55 4.67
C ASN A 173 8.18 40.73 5.22
N GLN A 174 8.63 41.34 6.32
CA GLN A 174 7.97 42.52 6.91
C GLN A 174 7.95 43.74 5.98
N ARG A 175 8.72 43.70 4.88
CA ARG A 175 8.74 44.75 3.85
C ARG A 175 7.58 44.65 2.87
N TYR A 176 6.88 43.51 2.80
CA TYR A 176 5.82 43.31 1.82
C TYR A 176 4.52 43.94 2.29
N VAL A 177 3.72 44.39 1.32
CA VAL A 177 2.48 45.11 1.57
C VAL A 177 1.32 44.15 1.37
N ILE A 178 0.54 43.95 2.44
CA ILE A 178 -0.68 43.15 2.42
C ILE A 178 -1.91 44.05 2.31
N ASN A 179 -2.96 43.56 1.66
CA ASN A 179 -4.23 44.27 1.57
C ASN A 179 -5.08 44.04 2.83
N SER A 180 -4.66 44.62 3.95
CA SER A 180 -5.40 44.59 5.21
C SER A 180 -5.15 45.83 6.08
N ASP A 181 -6.23 46.43 6.58
CA ASP A 181 -6.15 47.51 7.56
C ASP A 181 -5.94 47.00 8.99
N LYS A 182 -6.24 45.73 9.26
CA LYS A 182 -6.21 45.13 10.61
C LYS A 182 -4.92 44.37 10.89
N LEU A 183 -4.21 43.88 9.86
CA LEU A 183 -3.05 43.02 10.01
C LEU A 183 -1.73 43.74 9.72
N ASP A 184 -0.69 43.36 10.46
CA ASP A 184 0.70 43.84 10.27
C ASP A 184 1.65 42.66 10.12
N ILE A 185 2.85 42.91 9.61
CA ILE A 185 3.89 41.89 9.46
C ILE A 185 5.07 42.21 10.37
N LEU A 186 5.30 41.37 11.39
CA LEU A 186 6.43 41.48 12.30
C LEU A 186 7.74 41.01 11.65
N SER A 187 8.88 41.36 12.26
CA SER A 187 10.22 40.92 11.83
C SER A 187 10.30 39.39 11.71
N TYR A 188 10.68 38.88 10.53
CA TYR A 188 10.84 37.44 10.32
C TYR A 188 11.95 36.84 11.19
N ILE A 189 12.98 37.62 11.54
CA ILE A 189 14.06 37.17 12.45
C ILE A 189 13.52 36.98 13.86
N GLU A 190 12.83 37.98 14.41
CA GLU A 190 12.32 37.93 15.78
C GLU A 190 11.22 36.87 15.92
N SER A 191 10.38 36.72 14.89
CA SER A 191 9.37 35.67 14.85
C SER A 191 10.00 34.28 14.71
N ALA A 192 11.04 34.10 13.91
CA ALA A 192 11.75 32.83 13.82
C ALA A 192 12.40 32.46 15.15
N ASP A 193 13.17 33.38 15.76
CA ASP A 193 13.82 33.18 17.05
C ASP A 193 12.83 32.76 18.15
N ARG A 194 11.61 33.34 18.13
CA ARG A 194 10.53 32.98 19.06
C ARG A 194 10.05 31.52 18.94
N TYR A 195 9.95 30.98 17.72
CA TYR A 195 9.29 29.68 17.50
C TYR A 195 10.25 28.53 17.20
N VAL A 196 11.46 28.81 16.69
CA VAL A 196 12.41 27.76 16.27
C VAL A 196 12.91 26.95 17.46
N GLU A 197 13.15 27.56 18.63
CA GLU A 197 13.59 26.83 19.82
C GLU A 197 12.55 25.78 20.26
N ASP A 198 11.28 26.19 20.37
CA ASP A 198 10.16 25.31 20.72
C ASP A 198 9.97 24.21 19.67
N LEU A 199 9.94 24.59 18.38
CA LEU A 199 9.84 23.66 17.26
C LEU A 199 10.96 22.62 17.26
N ARG A 200 12.20 23.04 17.54
CA ARG A 200 13.35 22.14 17.58
C ARG A 200 13.29 21.18 18.75
N SER A 201 12.71 21.58 19.88
CA SER A 201 12.51 20.68 21.03
C SER A 201 11.47 19.58 20.76
N GLU A 202 10.50 19.88 19.89
CA GLU A 202 9.38 18.98 19.55
C GLU A 202 9.55 18.27 18.21
N SER A 203 10.55 18.64 17.41
CA SER A 203 10.76 18.13 16.05
C SER A 203 12.19 17.62 15.86
N ASP A 204 12.35 16.66 14.96
CA ASP A 204 13.66 16.12 14.60
C ASP A 204 14.34 17.00 13.53
N ILE A 205 13.54 17.68 12.70
CA ILE A 205 13.95 18.64 11.67
C ILE A 205 13.00 19.86 11.70
N VAL A 206 13.54 21.05 11.46
CA VAL A 206 12.80 22.31 11.33
C VAL A 206 12.96 22.88 9.91
N ILE A 207 11.82 23.05 9.24
CA ILE A 207 11.67 23.63 7.91
C ILE A 207 11.00 25.00 8.05
N VAL A 208 11.55 26.01 7.39
CA VAL A 208 10.90 27.32 7.23
C VAL A 208 10.37 27.44 5.80
N LEU A 209 9.07 27.69 5.69
CA LEU A 209 8.43 28.17 4.47
C LEU A 209 8.50 29.69 4.48
N GLY A 210 9.50 30.23 3.78
CA GLY A 210 9.83 31.65 3.79
C GLY A 210 9.39 32.33 2.51
N HIS A 211 8.30 33.10 2.56
CA HIS A 211 8.00 34.11 1.55
C HIS A 211 8.83 35.37 1.83
N LEU A 212 10.15 35.24 1.76
CA LEU A 212 11.11 36.23 2.26
C LEU A 212 11.93 36.91 1.19
N GLY A 213 12.17 36.24 0.07
CA GLY A 213 13.20 36.63 -0.89
C GLY A 213 14.60 36.14 -0.48
N LEU A 214 15.41 35.74 -1.46
CA LEU A 214 16.63 34.97 -1.24
C LEU A 214 17.62 35.66 -0.29
N PRO A 215 17.97 36.95 -0.46
CA PRO A 215 18.91 37.62 0.45
C PRO A 215 18.46 37.64 1.92
N TYR A 216 17.14 37.63 2.16
CA TYR A 216 16.58 37.63 3.50
C TYR A 216 16.50 36.21 4.09
N SER A 217 16.29 35.20 3.25
CA SER A 217 16.39 33.79 3.64
C SER A 217 17.83 33.42 4.02
N GLU A 218 18.83 33.93 3.29
CA GLU A 218 20.24 33.79 3.66
C GLU A 218 20.54 34.47 5.01
N HIS A 219 20.08 35.72 5.18
CA HIS A 219 20.21 36.43 6.44
C HIS A 219 19.51 35.70 7.61
N LEU A 220 18.34 35.09 7.38
CA LEU A 220 17.66 34.26 8.38
C LEU A 220 18.50 33.05 8.77
N ALA A 221 19.08 32.35 7.79
CA ALA A 221 19.96 31.21 8.04
C ALA A 221 21.23 31.57 8.84
N GLU A 222 21.76 32.79 8.66
CA GLU A 222 22.91 33.30 9.43
C GLU A 222 22.52 33.69 10.86
N ALA A 223 21.32 34.25 11.04
CA ALA A 223 20.91 34.89 12.28
C ALA A 223 20.21 33.94 13.28
N VAL A 224 19.54 32.87 12.81
CA VAL A 224 18.73 31.99 13.64
C VAL A 224 19.23 30.55 13.57
N GLU A 225 19.75 30.05 14.69
CA GLU A 225 20.17 28.65 14.81
C GLU A 225 18.97 27.71 14.97
N GLY A 226 19.14 26.44 14.59
CA GLY A 226 18.12 25.39 14.79
C GLY A 226 17.20 25.15 13.59
N ILE A 227 17.31 25.95 12.53
CA ILE A 227 16.67 25.72 11.23
C ILE A 227 17.53 24.74 10.42
N ASP A 228 16.94 23.71 9.80
CA ASP A 228 17.68 22.81 8.91
C ASP A 228 17.45 23.15 7.43
N VAL A 229 16.24 23.57 7.07
CA VAL A 229 15.85 23.88 5.68
C VAL A 229 15.03 25.17 5.62
N ILE A 230 15.35 26.04 4.66
CA ILE A 230 14.55 27.20 4.28
C ILE A 230 14.14 27.05 2.82
N LEU A 231 12.83 26.94 2.59
CA LEU A 231 12.22 27.01 1.26
C LEU A 231 11.83 28.47 1.01
N ASN A 232 12.50 29.12 0.07
CA ASN A 232 12.39 30.55 -0.22
C ASN A 232 11.48 30.81 -1.43
N GLY A 233 10.53 31.76 -1.30
CA GLY A 233 9.71 32.28 -2.41
C GLY A 233 10.00 33.75 -2.76
N HIS A 234 8.97 34.42 -3.30
CA HIS A 234 8.88 35.81 -3.73
C HIS A 234 9.14 35.99 -5.24
N TRP A 235 10.36 36.04 -5.75
CA TRP A 235 10.64 36.10 -7.22
C TRP A 235 12.13 36.27 -7.56
N ASP A 236 13.04 36.07 -6.59
CA ASP A 236 14.40 36.61 -6.72
C ASP A 236 15.30 35.84 -7.69
N VAL A 237 15.09 34.53 -7.91
CA VAL A 237 15.97 33.73 -8.77
C VAL A 237 15.30 32.44 -9.27
N ASP A 238 15.56 32.04 -10.52
CA ASP A 238 15.26 30.67 -10.98
C ASP A 238 16.05 29.67 -10.11
N SER A 239 15.47 28.49 -9.84
CA SER A 239 15.97 27.55 -8.83
C SER A 239 17.45 27.22 -9.05
N GLN A 240 18.30 27.73 -8.16
CA GLN A 240 19.73 27.42 -8.12
C GLN A 240 19.97 26.22 -7.22
N GLU A 241 21.17 25.63 -7.33
CA GLU A 241 21.61 24.61 -6.37
C GLU A 241 21.42 25.11 -4.92
N PRO A 242 21.04 24.22 -3.98
CA PRO A 242 20.85 24.59 -2.58
C PRO A 242 22.08 25.29 -1.99
N ILE A 243 21.85 26.42 -1.32
CA ILE A 243 22.90 27.19 -0.65
C ILE A 243 23.00 26.71 0.80
N LEU A 244 24.17 26.20 1.19
CA LEU A 244 24.42 25.79 2.57
C LEU A 244 25.04 26.95 3.37
N ILE A 245 24.28 27.48 4.33
CA ILE A 245 24.73 28.52 5.27
C ILE A 245 24.78 27.92 6.66
N GLY A 246 25.99 27.77 7.20
CA GLY A 246 26.20 27.05 8.46
C GLY A 246 25.75 25.59 8.34
N LYS A 247 24.60 25.26 8.93
CA LYS A 247 23.95 23.94 8.84
C LYS A 247 22.62 23.96 8.08
N THR A 248 22.20 25.14 7.63
CA THR A 248 20.88 25.38 7.04
C THR A 248 20.97 25.33 5.53
N LEU A 249 20.11 24.52 4.91
CA LEU A 249 19.95 24.48 3.46
C LEU A 249 18.92 25.53 3.03
N VAL A 250 19.32 26.47 2.19
CA VAL A 250 18.43 27.49 1.62
C VAL A 250 18.22 27.17 0.14
N MET A 251 16.96 27.04 -0.28
CA MET A 251 16.61 26.77 -1.68
C MET A 251 15.44 27.62 -2.12
N SER A 252 15.47 28.07 -3.37
CA SER A 252 14.41 28.88 -3.94
C SER A 252 13.42 28.03 -4.71
N THR A 253 12.14 28.32 -4.52
CA THR A 253 11.05 27.85 -5.36
C THR A 253 11.16 28.51 -6.73
N THR A 254 10.41 27.96 -7.67
CA THR A 254 10.36 28.49 -9.04
C THR A 254 9.06 29.23 -9.21
N TYR A 255 9.01 30.14 -10.16
CA TYR A 255 7.89 31.03 -10.35
C TYR A 255 6.90 30.48 -11.40
N HIS A 256 5.62 30.86 -11.27
CA HIS A 256 4.56 30.65 -12.27
C HIS A 256 4.28 29.18 -12.61
N SER A 257 4.39 28.28 -11.63
CA SER A 257 4.18 26.83 -11.82
C SER A 257 5.12 26.17 -12.84
N ARG A 258 6.19 26.82 -13.32
CA ARG A 258 6.97 26.32 -14.47
C ARG A 258 7.81 25.10 -14.14
N LYS A 259 8.28 25.02 -12.90
CA LYS A 259 9.05 23.90 -12.37
C LYS A 259 8.60 23.61 -10.93
N ILE A 260 8.94 22.43 -10.46
CA ILE A 260 8.67 21.97 -9.09
C ILE A 260 9.97 21.50 -8.44
N GLY A 261 10.16 21.87 -7.17
CA GLY A 261 11.35 21.49 -6.41
C GLY A 261 11.16 20.14 -5.73
N ARG A 262 12.21 19.33 -5.71
CA ARG A 262 12.29 18.11 -4.92
C ARG A 262 13.59 18.11 -4.12
N LEU A 263 13.49 17.76 -2.84
CA LEU A 263 14.62 17.62 -1.92
C LEU A 263 14.47 16.30 -1.16
N ASP A 264 15.37 15.36 -1.37
CA ASP A 264 15.42 14.12 -0.59
C ASP A 264 16.49 14.25 0.49
N LEU A 265 16.11 14.05 1.74
CA LEU A 265 16.97 14.18 2.91
C LEU A 265 17.21 12.82 3.55
N LYS A 266 18.46 12.55 3.92
CA LYS A 266 18.79 11.49 4.88
C LYS A 266 19.13 12.12 6.22
N ILE A 267 18.35 11.78 7.23
CA ILE A 267 18.40 12.40 8.55
C ILE A 267 18.96 11.39 9.55
N LYS A 268 19.96 11.82 10.33
CA LYS A 268 20.60 11.00 11.35
C LYS A 268 20.83 11.82 12.61
N ASN A 269 20.37 11.31 13.75
CA ASN A 269 20.44 12.00 15.05
C ASN A 269 19.81 13.41 15.04
N GLY A 270 18.68 13.57 14.33
CA GLY A 270 17.97 14.85 14.25
C GLY A 270 18.76 15.94 13.52
N ALA A 271 19.53 15.57 12.49
CA ALA A 271 20.26 16.48 11.62
C ALA A 271 20.36 15.91 10.20
N VAL A 272 20.42 16.78 9.20
CA VAL A 272 20.61 16.39 7.79
C VAL A 272 22.03 15.83 7.61
N ALA A 273 22.12 14.55 7.25
CA ALA A 273 23.39 13.86 7.01
C ALA A 273 23.84 13.93 5.54
N SER A 274 22.88 13.87 4.62
CA SER A 274 23.09 14.06 3.17
C SER A 274 21.78 14.46 2.51
N TYR A 275 21.85 15.09 1.34
CA TYR A 275 20.68 15.46 0.55
C TYR A 275 20.92 15.28 -0.95
N THR A 276 19.84 15.08 -1.69
CA THR A 276 19.76 15.22 -3.16
C THR A 276 18.67 16.23 -3.47
N TRP A 277 18.87 17.00 -4.54
CA TRP A 277 17.91 18.04 -4.95
C TRP A 277 17.76 18.04 -6.46
N GLU A 278 16.53 18.29 -6.89
CA GLU A 278 16.16 18.46 -8.29
C GLU A 278 15.17 19.62 -8.45
N SER A 279 15.30 20.34 -9.56
CA SER A 279 14.31 21.31 -10.02
C SER A 279 13.76 20.83 -11.36
N THR A 280 12.56 20.25 -11.31
CA THR A 280 11.98 19.54 -12.45
C THR A 280 11.10 20.48 -13.26
N PRO A 281 11.43 20.74 -14.54
CA PRO A 281 10.54 21.48 -15.41
C PRO A 281 9.25 20.70 -15.69
N LEU A 282 8.12 21.39 -15.62
CA LEU A 282 6.81 20.83 -15.92
C LEU A 282 6.49 21.03 -17.40
N ASP A 283 7.20 20.34 -18.28
CA ASP A 283 7.05 20.44 -19.73
C ASP A 283 6.14 19.37 -20.33
N GLU A 284 6.17 19.25 -21.65
CA GLU A 284 5.41 18.31 -22.45
C GLU A 284 5.71 16.83 -22.20
N THR A 285 6.67 16.47 -21.31
CA THR A 285 6.78 15.09 -20.82
C THR A 285 5.65 14.67 -19.91
N TYR A 286 4.91 15.64 -19.34
CA TYR A 286 3.77 15.41 -18.46
C TYR A 286 2.46 15.67 -19.25
N ASP A 287 1.65 14.62 -19.41
CA ASP A 287 0.35 14.68 -20.10
C ASP A 287 -0.71 15.47 -19.30
N GLY A 288 -0.52 15.56 -17.98
CA GLY A 288 -1.34 16.27 -17.03
C GLY A 288 -2.44 15.42 -16.40
N ASN A 289 -2.71 15.64 -15.11
CA ASN A 289 -3.80 14.97 -14.41
C ASN A 289 -5.17 15.38 -14.97
N ILE A 290 -5.94 14.41 -15.47
CA ILE A 290 -7.24 14.61 -16.12
C ILE A 290 -8.26 15.33 -15.20
N VAL A 291 -8.25 15.06 -13.89
CA VAL A 291 -9.19 15.69 -12.94
C VAL A 291 -8.87 17.17 -12.80
N ILE A 292 -7.59 17.50 -12.62
CA ILE A 292 -7.13 18.88 -12.51
C ILE A 292 -7.28 19.62 -13.85
N ASN A 293 -6.99 18.96 -14.96
CA ASN A 293 -7.20 19.54 -16.29
C ASN A 293 -8.66 19.90 -16.54
N ASN A 294 -9.60 19.03 -16.15
CA ASN A 294 -11.03 19.34 -16.22
C ASN A 294 -11.45 20.47 -15.26
N LEU A 295 -10.81 20.57 -14.10
CA LEU A 295 -11.07 21.66 -13.16
C LEU A 295 -10.65 23.01 -13.77
N VAL A 296 -9.49 23.06 -14.42
CA VAL A 296 -8.94 24.29 -15.03
C VAL A 296 -9.65 24.65 -16.34
N SER A 297 -9.83 23.70 -17.26
CA SER A 297 -10.41 23.94 -18.60
C SER A 297 -11.91 24.27 -18.62
N ARG A 298 -12.67 23.91 -17.58
CA ARG A 298 -14.11 24.22 -17.48
C ARG A 298 -14.39 25.72 -17.29
N PHE A 299 -13.36 26.50 -17.00
CA PHE A 299 -13.49 27.91 -16.69
C PHE A 299 -12.30 28.65 -17.33
N PRO A 300 -12.39 29.02 -18.61
CA PRO A 300 -11.27 29.65 -19.30
C PRO A 300 -10.94 30.98 -18.61
N SER A 301 -9.74 31.11 -18.05
CA SER A 301 -9.16 32.40 -17.74
C SER A 301 -8.27 32.86 -18.90
N LYS A 302 -8.20 34.19 -19.06
CA LYS A 302 -7.29 34.98 -19.92
C LYS A 302 -7.66 35.32 -21.37
N THR A 303 -8.84 35.01 -21.91
CA THR A 303 -9.28 35.64 -23.18
C THR A 303 -10.70 36.22 -23.11
N GLY A 304 -10.81 37.51 -22.76
CA GLY A 304 -11.82 38.48 -23.25
C GLY A 304 -13.33 38.20 -23.17
N GLU A 305 -13.79 37.01 -22.79
CA GLU A 305 -15.20 36.58 -22.83
C GLU A 305 -15.81 36.36 -21.42
N ALA A 306 -15.23 36.95 -20.37
CA ALA A 306 -15.82 36.95 -19.02
C ALA A 306 -17.22 37.59 -18.95
N SER A 307 -17.67 38.28 -20.02
CA SER A 307 -18.92 39.03 -20.09
C SER A 307 -20.21 38.21 -20.28
N LYS A 308 -20.17 36.89 -20.49
CA LYS A 308 -21.39 36.08 -20.68
C LYS A 308 -21.39 34.74 -19.95
N VAL A 309 -20.82 34.71 -18.76
CA VAL A 309 -20.99 33.56 -17.88
C VAL A 309 -22.36 33.65 -17.20
N ASN A 310 -23.32 32.85 -17.67
CA ASN A 310 -24.62 32.73 -17.04
C ASN A 310 -24.49 31.91 -15.75
N PHE A 311 -24.45 32.59 -14.60
CA PHE A 311 -24.31 31.96 -13.28
C PHE A 311 -25.44 30.97 -12.95
N ALA A 312 -26.64 31.16 -13.50
CA ALA A 312 -27.73 30.19 -13.37
C ALA A 312 -27.49 28.90 -14.18
N MET A 313 -26.63 28.95 -15.21
CA MET A 313 -26.17 27.76 -15.95
C MET A 313 -25.00 27.09 -15.22
N ILE A 314 -24.16 27.83 -14.49
CA ILE A 314 -23.11 27.28 -13.63
C ILE A 314 -23.70 26.52 -12.44
N GLU A 315 -24.70 27.07 -11.76
CA GLU A 315 -25.44 26.34 -10.71
C GLU A 315 -26.14 25.09 -11.27
N LYS A 316 -26.65 25.17 -12.50
CA LYS A 316 -27.35 24.06 -13.16
C LYS A 316 -26.41 22.98 -13.73
N LEU A 317 -25.17 23.33 -14.07
CA LEU A 317 -24.09 22.41 -14.47
C LEU A 317 -23.38 21.78 -13.26
N ALA A 318 -23.31 22.49 -12.13
CA ALA A 318 -22.90 21.91 -10.84
C ALA A 318 -23.89 20.81 -10.37
N ASP A 319 -25.15 20.88 -10.80
CA ASP A 319 -26.20 19.88 -10.52
C ASP A 319 -26.13 18.63 -11.43
N GLN A 320 -25.29 18.62 -12.47
CA GLN A 320 -25.06 17.44 -13.33
C GLN A 320 -23.71 16.80 -13.04
N ARG A 321 -23.56 16.26 -11.84
CA ARG A 321 -22.49 15.30 -11.53
C ARG A 321 -22.76 13.99 -12.30
N PRO A 322 -21.76 13.41 -13.01
CA PRO A 322 -21.91 12.08 -13.58
C PRO A 322 -22.12 11.07 -12.45
N LEU A 323 -23.00 10.09 -12.66
CA LEU A 323 -23.30 9.06 -11.67
C LEU A 323 -22.04 8.23 -11.39
N ARG A 324 -21.60 8.17 -10.14
CA ARG A 324 -20.40 7.42 -9.77
C ARG A 324 -20.70 5.93 -9.72
N VAL A 325 -19.87 5.15 -10.40
CA VAL A 325 -19.85 3.68 -10.36
C VAL A 325 -18.55 3.27 -9.68
N SER A 326 -18.63 2.89 -8.41
CA SER A 326 -17.46 2.53 -7.59
C SER A 326 -17.21 1.02 -7.66
N VAL A 327 -16.07 0.62 -8.21
CA VAL A 327 -15.68 -0.78 -8.41
C VAL A 327 -14.60 -1.14 -7.41
N PHE A 328 -14.92 -1.99 -6.45
CA PHE A 328 -13.99 -2.51 -5.46
C PHE A 328 -13.44 -3.87 -5.90
N TYR A 329 -12.11 -3.97 -5.98
CA TYR A 329 -11.41 -5.14 -6.48
C TYR A 329 -10.19 -5.46 -5.63
N SER A 330 -9.65 -6.69 -5.76
CA SER A 330 -8.38 -7.07 -5.13
C SER A 330 -7.41 -7.63 -6.19
N PRO A 331 -6.11 -7.32 -6.11
CA PRO A 331 -5.08 -7.88 -6.97
C PRO A 331 -5.09 -9.41 -6.92
N GLY A 332 -5.32 -10.04 -8.09
CA GLY A 332 -5.44 -11.50 -8.23
C GLY A 332 -6.88 -12.03 -8.14
N CYS A 333 -7.89 -11.17 -8.02
CA CYS A 333 -9.30 -11.53 -8.12
C CYS A 333 -9.71 -11.75 -9.59
N ARG A 334 -9.91 -13.02 -10.01
CA ARG A 334 -10.36 -13.32 -11.39
C ARG A 334 -11.70 -12.68 -11.73
N ALA A 335 -12.68 -12.83 -10.85
CA ALA A 335 -14.02 -12.30 -11.08
C ALA A 335 -13.98 -10.76 -11.29
N CYS A 336 -13.04 -10.06 -10.63
CA CYS A 336 -12.81 -8.64 -10.83
C CYS A 336 -12.24 -8.34 -12.22
N MET A 337 -11.24 -9.10 -12.67
CA MET A 337 -10.64 -8.94 -14.00
C MET A 337 -11.63 -9.23 -15.14
N GLU A 338 -12.51 -10.22 -14.96
CA GLU A 338 -13.55 -10.53 -15.95
C GLU A 338 -14.60 -9.43 -16.06
N ILE A 339 -14.99 -8.81 -14.94
CA ILE A 339 -15.91 -7.66 -14.95
C ILE A 339 -15.26 -6.46 -15.63
N ASP A 340 -14.01 -6.19 -15.28
CA ASP A 340 -13.25 -5.06 -15.83
C ASP A 340 -12.99 -5.19 -17.33
N ARG A 341 -12.74 -6.40 -17.83
CA ARG A 341 -12.50 -6.65 -19.26
C ARG A 341 -13.78 -6.78 -20.09
N ASP A 342 -14.78 -7.51 -19.58
CA ASP A 342 -15.89 -7.98 -20.42
C ASP A 342 -17.19 -7.18 -20.20
N ILE A 343 -17.32 -6.45 -19.09
CA ILE A 343 -18.57 -5.80 -18.68
C ILE A 343 -18.42 -4.28 -18.65
N LEU A 344 -17.43 -3.76 -17.91
CA LEU A 344 -17.28 -2.32 -17.70
C LEU A 344 -17.06 -1.52 -18.99
N PRO A 345 -16.31 -1.98 -20.01
CA PRO A 345 -16.14 -1.22 -21.25
C PRO A 345 -17.46 -1.04 -22.02
N GLY A 346 -18.35 -2.04 -22.00
CA GLY A 346 -19.67 -1.93 -22.62
C GLY A 346 -20.62 -0.99 -21.85
N ILE A 347 -20.46 -0.91 -20.53
CA ILE A 347 -21.17 0.06 -19.68
C ILE A 347 -20.65 1.48 -19.94
N GLU A 348 -19.34 1.65 -20.01
CA GLU A 348 -18.69 2.94 -20.29
C GLU A 348 -19.02 3.45 -21.69
N GLU A 349 -19.02 2.58 -22.72
CA GLU A 349 -19.44 2.92 -24.08
C GLU A 349 -20.93 3.32 -24.14
N LYS A 350 -21.79 2.62 -23.38
CA LYS A 350 -23.24 2.84 -23.40
C LYS A 350 -23.67 4.14 -22.71
N TYR A 351 -23.04 4.51 -21.59
CA TYR A 351 -23.45 5.66 -20.77
C TYR A 351 -22.51 6.87 -20.88
N GLY A 352 -21.30 6.70 -21.41
CA GLY A 352 -20.37 7.78 -21.72
C GLY A 352 -20.20 8.80 -20.58
N GLN A 353 -20.58 10.05 -20.85
CA GLN A 353 -20.42 11.17 -19.91
C GLN A 353 -21.43 11.18 -18.75
N ASP A 354 -22.47 10.34 -18.78
CA ASP A 354 -23.49 10.28 -17.73
C ASP A 354 -23.02 9.52 -16.48
N ILE A 355 -21.94 8.72 -16.60
CA ILE A 355 -21.35 7.95 -15.51
C ILE A 355 -19.85 8.21 -15.38
N VAL A 356 -19.28 7.90 -14.21
CA VAL A 356 -17.83 7.81 -14.01
C VAL A 356 -17.51 6.53 -13.25
N ILE A 357 -16.70 5.66 -13.87
CA ILE A 357 -16.25 4.42 -13.25
C ILE A 357 -14.97 4.72 -12.46
N LYS A 358 -14.94 4.30 -11.19
CA LYS A 358 -13.78 4.47 -10.28
C LYS A 358 -13.40 3.13 -9.67
N HIS A 359 -12.14 2.75 -9.80
CA HIS A 359 -11.61 1.50 -9.29
C HIS A 359 -10.88 1.70 -7.97
N TYR A 360 -11.18 0.84 -7.00
CA TYR A 360 -10.63 0.88 -5.65
C TYR A 360 -10.01 -0.48 -5.32
N ASP A 361 -8.68 -0.52 -5.20
CA ASP A 361 -7.96 -1.71 -4.75
C ASP A 361 -8.12 -1.88 -3.24
N VAL A 362 -8.89 -2.90 -2.82
CA VAL A 362 -9.16 -3.20 -1.40
C VAL A 362 -7.98 -3.82 -0.66
N SER A 363 -6.86 -4.09 -1.34
CA SER A 363 -5.58 -4.42 -0.68
C SER A 363 -4.93 -3.19 -0.03
N LEU A 364 -5.36 -1.99 -0.42
CA LEU A 364 -5.03 -0.72 0.22
C LEU A 364 -6.04 -0.39 1.32
N MET A 365 -5.54 0.01 2.50
CA MET A 365 -6.38 0.27 3.68
C MET A 365 -7.44 1.33 3.42
N ASN A 366 -7.06 2.47 2.82
CA ASN A 366 -7.98 3.59 2.58
C ASN A 366 -9.19 3.16 1.72
N ASN A 367 -8.94 2.35 0.69
CA ASN A 367 -9.97 1.84 -0.22
C ASN A 367 -10.86 0.78 0.43
N TYR A 368 -10.27 -0.12 1.23
CA TYR A 368 -11.03 -1.10 2.02
C TYR A 368 -11.92 -0.41 3.05
N GLU A 369 -11.40 0.60 3.74
CA GLU A 369 -12.16 1.42 4.68
C GLU A 369 -13.31 2.15 3.98
N GLN A 370 -13.07 2.68 2.79
CA GLN A 370 -14.10 3.32 1.97
C GLN A 370 -15.20 2.34 1.57
N MET A 371 -14.85 1.13 1.12
CA MET A 371 -15.81 0.06 0.80
C MET A 371 -16.71 -0.25 2.00
N VAL A 372 -16.09 -0.50 3.16
CA VAL A 372 -16.79 -0.87 4.39
C VAL A 372 -17.69 0.25 4.93
N LYS A 373 -17.28 1.52 4.79
CA LYS A 373 -18.12 2.67 5.13
C LYS A 373 -19.38 2.74 4.26
N LEU A 374 -19.23 2.49 2.96
CA LEU A 374 -20.34 2.52 2.01
C LEU A 374 -21.33 1.36 2.24
N GLU A 375 -20.83 0.13 2.42
CA GLU A 375 -21.65 -1.05 2.77
C GLU A 375 -22.54 -0.78 4.00
N LYS A 376 -21.94 -0.25 5.07
CA LYS A 376 -22.62 0.03 6.33
C LYS A 376 -23.69 1.12 6.17
N LEU A 377 -23.39 2.16 5.39
CA LEU A 377 -24.34 3.23 5.13
C LEU A 377 -25.61 2.71 4.43
N TYR A 378 -25.44 1.80 3.48
CA TYR A 378 -26.55 1.23 2.73
C TYR A 378 -27.20 0.02 3.42
N GLY A 379 -26.76 -0.32 4.64
CA GLY A 379 -27.36 -1.35 5.47
C GLY A 379 -27.13 -2.78 4.96
N ILE A 380 -26.06 -3.01 4.19
CA ILE A 380 -25.73 -4.29 3.58
C ILE A 380 -24.52 -4.89 4.29
N GLU A 381 -24.60 -6.17 4.65
CA GLU A 381 -23.48 -6.94 5.19
C GLU A 381 -22.94 -7.89 4.12
N GLY A 382 -21.72 -7.62 3.67
CA GLY A 382 -20.96 -8.36 2.68
C GLY A 382 -19.56 -7.77 2.65
N GLY A 383 -18.56 -8.41 2.06
CA GLY A 383 -17.21 -7.86 2.07
C GLY A 383 -16.24 -8.74 1.31
N TYR A 384 -16.68 -9.11 0.12
CA TYR A 384 -15.93 -9.92 -0.80
C TYR A 384 -16.02 -9.28 -2.18
N VAL A 385 -14.85 -9.11 -2.79
CA VAL A 385 -14.72 -8.55 -4.14
C VAL A 385 -14.95 -9.64 -5.20
N PRO A 386 -15.40 -9.32 -6.42
CA PRO A 386 -15.69 -7.98 -6.92
C PRO A 386 -16.98 -7.41 -6.34
N GLU A 387 -16.98 -6.11 -6.09
CA GLU A 387 -18.14 -5.39 -5.61
C GLU A 387 -18.29 -4.09 -6.39
N VAL A 388 -19.51 -3.77 -6.83
CA VAL A 388 -19.81 -2.54 -7.56
C VAL A 388 -20.92 -1.80 -6.83
N ILE A 389 -20.63 -0.57 -6.43
CA ILE A 389 -21.57 0.30 -5.73
C ILE A 389 -21.98 1.43 -6.68
N VAL A 390 -23.29 1.56 -6.90
CA VAL A 390 -23.91 2.62 -7.71
C VAL A 390 -25.07 3.21 -6.94
N ALA A 391 -24.99 4.50 -6.60
CA ALA A 391 -25.94 5.15 -5.70
C ALA A 391 -26.15 4.36 -4.39
N ARG A 392 -27.33 3.76 -4.18
CA ARG A 392 -27.65 2.95 -2.98
C ARG A 392 -27.59 1.44 -3.22
N ASN A 393 -27.22 1.01 -4.41
CA ASN A 393 -27.18 -0.40 -4.79
C ASN A 393 -25.75 -0.92 -4.65
N VAL A 394 -25.61 -1.99 -3.87
CA VAL A 394 -24.36 -2.74 -3.74
C VAL A 394 -24.55 -4.07 -4.46
N LEU A 395 -23.76 -4.30 -5.51
CA LEU A 395 -23.79 -5.51 -6.32
C LEU A 395 -22.54 -6.33 -6.00
N MET A 396 -22.72 -7.54 -5.47
CA MET A 396 -21.61 -8.37 -5.00
C MET A 396 -21.44 -9.61 -5.86
N GLY A 397 -20.19 -9.85 -6.26
CA GLY A 397 -19.83 -10.99 -7.08
C GLY A 397 -20.27 -10.85 -8.54
N LYS A 398 -19.66 -11.67 -9.39
CA LYS A 398 -19.81 -11.58 -10.85
C LYS A 398 -21.26 -11.75 -11.32
N GLU A 399 -21.98 -12.73 -10.80
CA GLU A 399 -23.33 -13.08 -11.28
C GLU A 399 -24.32 -11.93 -11.07
N GLU A 400 -24.25 -11.27 -9.92
CA GLU A 400 -25.11 -10.13 -9.61
C GLU A 400 -24.73 -8.89 -10.43
N ILE A 401 -23.42 -8.60 -10.53
CA ILE A 401 -22.93 -7.45 -11.30
C ILE A 401 -23.32 -7.59 -12.78
N VAL A 402 -23.11 -8.76 -13.39
CA VAL A 402 -23.46 -8.99 -14.81
C VAL A 402 -24.96 -8.86 -15.06
N SER A 403 -25.81 -9.31 -14.13
CA SER A 403 -27.26 -9.34 -14.33
C SER A 403 -27.95 -8.01 -14.01
N ARG A 404 -27.39 -7.19 -13.10
CA ARG A 404 -28.09 -6.03 -12.54
C ARG A 404 -27.41 -4.69 -12.76
N LEU A 405 -26.12 -4.64 -13.10
CA LEU A 405 -25.39 -3.38 -13.20
C LEU A 405 -26.03 -2.40 -14.20
N ASP A 406 -26.42 -2.91 -15.38
CA ASP A 406 -27.04 -2.09 -16.42
C ASP A 406 -28.39 -1.50 -15.99
N SER A 407 -29.25 -2.31 -15.35
CA SER A 407 -30.56 -1.84 -14.87
C SER A 407 -30.42 -0.88 -13.71
N VAL A 408 -29.46 -1.12 -12.80
CA VAL A 408 -29.20 -0.24 -11.66
C VAL A 408 -28.70 1.13 -12.12
N ILE A 409 -27.84 1.18 -13.13
CA ILE A 409 -27.39 2.46 -13.71
C ILE A 409 -28.57 3.19 -14.37
N GLN A 410 -29.43 2.50 -15.11
CA GLN A 410 -30.62 3.11 -15.71
C GLN A 410 -31.58 3.68 -14.67
N GLU A 411 -31.86 2.93 -13.61
CA GLU A 411 -32.71 3.38 -12.50
C GLU A 411 -32.10 4.60 -11.79
N ALA A 412 -30.80 4.55 -11.49
CA ALA A 412 -30.09 5.65 -10.83
C ALA A 412 -30.00 6.92 -11.69
N LEU A 413 -29.89 6.78 -13.02
CA LEU A 413 -29.92 7.91 -13.95
C LEU A 413 -31.32 8.49 -14.14
N ALA A 414 -32.38 7.66 -14.04
CA ALA A 414 -33.77 8.08 -14.21
C ALA A 414 -34.31 8.90 -13.01
N ASP A 415 -33.74 8.73 -11.80
CA ASP A 415 -34.25 9.30 -10.55
C ASP A 415 -33.71 10.72 -10.17
N ALA A 416 -33.08 11.48 -11.07
CA ALA A 416 -32.35 12.70 -10.67
C ALA A 416 -33.25 13.95 -10.50
N PRO A 417 -33.41 14.47 -9.26
CA PRO A 417 -32.34 15.29 -8.63
C PRO A 417 -31.84 14.83 -7.25
N ASP A 418 -32.54 13.93 -6.53
CA ASP A 418 -32.22 13.66 -5.11
C ASP A 418 -31.08 12.64 -4.88
N LEU A 419 -30.73 11.82 -5.87
CA LEU A 419 -29.59 10.88 -5.76
C LEU A 419 -28.27 11.49 -6.24
N LYS A 420 -28.30 12.49 -7.14
CA LYS A 420 -27.10 13.25 -7.56
C LYS A 420 -26.58 14.23 -6.49
N LYS A 421 -27.45 14.65 -5.56
CA LYS A 421 -27.12 15.50 -4.39
C LYS A 421 -26.62 14.74 -3.17
N ASN A 422 -26.93 13.44 -3.04
CA ASN A 422 -26.70 12.67 -1.80
C ASN A 422 -25.53 11.67 -1.88
N GLU A 423 -24.58 11.85 -2.81
CA GLU A 423 -23.30 11.12 -2.80
C GLU A 423 -22.16 11.91 -2.12
N GLU A 424 -22.40 13.14 -1.67
CA GLU A 424 -21.72 13.65 -0.47
C GLU A 424 -22.52 13.13 0.72
N ILE A 425 -22.17 11.92 1.15
CA ILE A 425 -22.47 11.51 2.51
C ILE A 425 -21.74 12.52 3.37
N ASP A 426 -22.52 13.40 3.99
CA ASP A 426 -22.10 14.28 5.06
C ASP A 426 -21.54 13.40 6.19
N LEU A 427 -20.24 13.13 6.15
CA LEU A 427 -19.52 12.32 7.14
C LEU A 427 -19.44 13.06 8.49
N GLU A 428 -19.81 14.34 8.53
CA GLU A 428 -19.97 15.11 9.77
C GLU A 428 -21.35 14.91 10.43
N ALA A 429 -22.38 14.52 9.67
CA ALA A 429 -23.73 14.29 10.19
C ALA A 429 -23.96 12.91 10.83
N VAL A 430 -22.98 11.99 10.75
CA VAL A 430 -23.01 10.74 11.53
C VAL A 430 -22.46 11.04 12.93
N GLN A 431 -23.38 11.37 13.85
CA GLN A 431 -23.10 11.44 15.27
C GLN A 431 -22.29 10.21 15.72
N TYR A 432 -21.03 10.46 16.11
CA TYR A 432 -20.11 9.55 16.80
C TYR A 432 -20.19 8.09 16.33
N GLN A 433 -19.35 7.74 15.35
CA GLN A 433 -18.92 6.36 15.16
C GLN A 433 -17.39 6.28 15.13
N PRO A 434 -16.81 5.18 15.65
CA PRO A 434 -15.43 5.16 16.06
C PRO A 434 -14.50 5.08 14.83
N PRO A 435 -13.17 5.27 14.98
CA PRO A 435 -12.20 5.27 13.87
C PRO A 435 -12.38 4.04 12.97
N ALA A 436 -11.97 4.09 11.69
CA ALA A 436 -12.12 2.95 10.77
C ALA A 436 -11.51 1.64 11.30
N SER A 437 -10.53 1.75 12.21
CA SER A 437 -10.02 0.66 13.04
C SER A 437 -11.11 -0.08 13.83
N SER A 438 -12.17 0.59 14.29
CA SER A 438 -13.31 0.04 15.04
C SER A 438 -14.28 -0.81 14.21
N ILE A 439 -14.42 -0.53 12.91
CA ILE A 439 -15.28 -1.30 12.00
C ILE A 439 -14.54 -2.56 11.50
N ILE A 440 -13.23 -2.43 11.28
CA ILE A 440 -12.32 -3.55 11.09
C ILE A 440 -12.23 -4.38 12.37
N LEU A 441 -12.20 -3.74 13.54
CA LEU A 441 -12.33 -4.40 14.85
C LEU A 441 -13.68 -5.09 14.99
N SER A 442 -14.81 -4.54 14.53
CA SER A 442 -16.12 -5.22 14.66
C SER A 442 -16.23 -6.45 13.76
N ARG A 443 -15.59 -6.43 12.58
CA ARG A 443 -15.40 -7.62 11.73
C ARG A 443 -14.41 -8.62 12.34
N PHE A 444 -13.42 -8.15 13.09
CA PHE A 444 -12.47 -8.98 13.85
C PHE A 444 -13.06 -9.51 15.18
N GLU A 445 -14.02 -8.82 15.77
CA GLU A 445 -14.74 -9.20 16.99
C GLU A 445 -15.91 -10.15 16.67
N SER A 446 -16.52 -10.05 15.49
CA SER A 446 -17.45 -11.06 14.97
C SER A 446 -16.74 -12.35 14.50
N LEU A 447 -15.42 -12.27 14.37
CA LEU A 447 -14.51 -13.35 14.01
C LEU A 447 -14.36 -14.30 15.19
N SER A 448 -15.27 -15.27 15.29
CA SER A 448 -15.19 -16.25 16.36
C SER A 448 -13.87 -17.03 16.28
N VAL A 449 -13.26 -17.33 17.44
CA VAL A 449 -12.11 -18.27 17.53
C VAL A 449 -12.41 -19.58 16.77
N TYR A 450 -13.68 -20.00 16.73
CA TYR A 450 -14.14 -21.16 15.98
C TYR A 450 -14.01 -21.01 14.46
N ALA A 451 -14.26 -19.81 13.91
CA ALA A 451 -14.08 -19.54 12.48
C ALA A 451 -12.60 -19.62 12.09
N VAL A 452 -11.71 -19.04 12.91
CA VAL A 452 -10.24 -19.12 12.69
C VAL A 452 -9.74 -20.55 12.80
N LEU A 453 -10.24 -21.31 13.79
CA LEU A 453 -9.92 -22.73 13.93
C LEU A 453 -10.43 -23.53 12.73
N ALA A 454 -11.65 -23.31 12.27
CA ALA A 454 -12.23 -24.01 11.12
C ALA A 454 -11.48 -23.70 9.82
N ALA A 455 -11.16 -22.43 9.57
CA ALA A 455 -10.39 -22.00 8.42
C ALA A 455 -8.99 -22.62 8.42
N GLY A 456 -8.27 -22.53 9.55
CA GLY A 456 -6.97 -23.18 9.68
C GLY A 456 -7.06 -24.69 9.47
N LEU A 457 -8.08 -25.36 10.02
CA LEU A 457 -8.26 -26.80 9.86
C LEU A 457 -8.54 -27.19 8.41
N LEU A 458 -9.40 -26.44 7.71
CA LEU A 458 -9.75 -26.66 6.30
C LEU A 458 -8.51 -26.50 5.41
N ASP A 459 -7.76 -25.41 5.60
CA ASP A 459 -6.52 -25.15 4.85
C ASP A 459 -5.43 -26.19 5.18
N GLY A 460 -5.42 -26.67 6.42
CA GLY A 460 -4.51 -27.71 6.91
C GLY A 460 -4.73 -29.09 6.26
N VAL A 461 -5.88 -29.33 5.62
CA VAL A 461 -6.13 -30.52 4.81
C VAL A 461 -5.53 -30.33 3.41
N ASN A 462 -4.20 -30.18 3.36
CA ASN A 462 -3.46 -29.99 2.12
C ASN A 462 -2.97 -31.35 1.56
N PRO A 463 -3.41 -31.78 0.36
CA PRO A 463 -2.97 -33.02 -0.28
C PRO A 463 -1.44 -33.13 -0.44
N CYS A 464 -0.75 -32.01 -0.68
CA CYS A 464 0.71 -31.98 -0.85
C CYS A 464 1.44 -32.26 0.47
N ALA A 465 1.03 -31.62 1.56
CA ALA A 465 1.64 -31.79 2.88
C ALA A 465 1.40 -33.21 3.42
N PHE A 466 0.21 -33.75 3.15
CA PHE A 466 -0.15 -35.11 3.55
C PHE A 466 0.65 -36.15 2.78
N THR A 467 0.75 -36.01 1.46
CA THR A 467 1.50 -36.97 0.64
C THR A 467 2.98 -36.95 0.97
N THR A 468 3.56 -35.78 1.22
CA THR A 468 4.98 -35.63 1.60
C THR A 468 5.26 -36.23 2.98
N ILE A 469 4.46 -35.94 4.01
CA ILE A 469 4.68 -36.51 5.34
C ILE A 469 4.43 -38.03 5.37
N VAL A 470 3.41 -38.52 4.66
CA VAL A 470 3.12 -39.96 4.56
C VAL A 470 4.25 -40.68 3.84
N PHE A 471 4.74 -40.12 2.73
CA PHE A 471 5.89 -40.66 2.02
C PHE A 471 7.14 -40.66 2.91
N PHE A 472 7.38 -39.56 3.63
CA PHE A 472 8.53 -39.41 4.52
C PHE A 472 8.51 -40.42 5.67
N ILE A 473 7.38 -40.59 6.37
CA ILE A 473 7.23 -41.60 7.43
C ILE A 473 7.34 -43.02 6.87
N SER A 474 6.71 -43.29 5.73
CA SER A 474 6.77 -44.61 5.07
C SER A 474 8.19 -44.97 4.67
N PHE A 475 8.94 -43.98 4.20
CA PHE A 475 10.35 -44.11 3.87
C PHE A 475 11.20 -44.40 5.12
N LEU A 476 11.05 -43.61 6.19
CA LEU A 476 11.79 -43.85 7.43
C LEU A 476 11.47 -45.22 8.04
N ALA A 477 10.22 -45.65 7.95
CA ALA A 477 9.80 -46.99 8.37
C ALA A 477 10.42 -48.09 7.51
N PHE A 478 10.52 -47.89 6.19
CA PHE A 478 11.18 -48.83 5.27
C PHE A 478 12.69 -48.95 5.53
N VAL A 479 13.35 -47.84 5.86
CA VAL A 479 14.79 -47.82 6.23
C VAL A 479 15.03 -48.47 7.60
N GLY A 480 13.99 -48.63 8.42
CA GLY A 480 14.05 -49.32 9.70
C GLY A 480 14.34 -48.42 10.90
N TYR A 481 14.04 -47.11 10.79
CA TYR A 481 14.14 -46.20 11.93
C TYR A 481 13.15 -46.56 13.03
N LYS A 482 13.56 -46.31 14.27
CA LYS A 482 12.70 -46.57 15.42
C LYS A 482 11.53 -45.60 15.43
N ARG A 483 10.40 -46.06 15.98
CA ARG A 483 9.18 -45.25 16.16
C ARG A 483 9.44 -43.88 16.80
N ARG A 484 10.36 -43.81 17.76
CA ARG A 484 10.78 -42.57 18.41
C ARG A 484 11.48 -41.60 17.45
N GLU A 485 12.35 -42.11 16.57
CA GLU A 485 13.11 -41.28 15.63
C GLU A 485 12.20 -40.72 14.55
N MET A 486 11.28 -41.56 14.04
CA MET A 486 10.25 -41.15 13.09
C MET A 486 9.30 -40.09 13.68
N PHE A 487 8.96 -40.21 14.97
CA PHE A 487 8.14 -39.22 15.66
C PHE A 487 8.81 -37.84 15.71
N PHE A 488 10.08 -37.75 16.13
CA PHE A 488 10.78 -36.47 16.19
C PHE A 488 11.07 -35.89 14.81
N ALA A 489 11.34 -36.73 13.81
CA ALA A 489 11.49 -36.29 12.42
C ALA A 489 10.18 -35.69 11.89
N GLY A 490 9.05 -36.38 12.09
CA GLY A 490 7.73 -35.88 11.70
C GLY A 490 7.33 -34.60 12.44
N LEU A 491 7.65 -34.49 13.73
CA LEU A 491 7.41 -33.25 14.49
C LEU A 491 8.26 -32.09 13.98
N SER A 492 9.52 -32.35 13.61
CA SER A 492 10.39 -31.34 13.01
C SER A 492 9.90 -30.85 11.65
N PHE A 493 9.34 -31.76 10.84
CA PHE A 493 8.68 -31.41 9.58
C PHE A 493 7.47 -30.50 9.84
N ALA A 494 6.57 -30.91 10.75
CA ALA A 494 5.40 -30.11 11.12
C ALA A 494 5.77 -28.74 11.70
N PHE A 495 6.85 -28.67 12.49
CA PHE A 495 7.35 -27.41 13.04
C PHE A 495 7.94 -26.49 11.95
N ALA A 496 8.62 -27.04 10.95
CA ALA A 496 9.08 -26.24 9.80
C ALA A 496 7.90 -25.63 9.04
N VAL A 497 6.84 -26.42 8.82
CA VAL A 497 5.59 -25.94 8.22
C VAL A 497 5.00 -24.79 9.04
N PHE A 498 4.92 -24.94 10.37
CA PHE A 498 4.47 -23.88 11.29
C PHE A 498 5.23 -22.57 11.12
N ILE A 499 6.55 -22.63 11.23
CA ILE A 499 7.40 -21.45 11.17
C ILE A 499 7.30 -20.78 9.80
N THR A 500 7.26 -21.57 8.72
CA THR A 500 7.16 -21.03 7.36
C THR A 500 5.87 -20.25 7.17
N TYR A 501 4.72 -20.81 7.55
CA TYR A 501 3.43 -20.13 7.42
C TYR A 501 3.26 -18.95 8.39
N LEU A 502 3.82 -19.05 9.61
CA LEU A 502 3.88 -17.93 10.53
C LEU A 502 4.68 -16.76 9.94
N LEU A 503 5.86 -17.05 9.37
CA LEU A 503 6.72 -16.04 8.73
C LEU A 503 6.07 -15.43 7.48
N ILE A 504 5.37 -16.24 6.67
CA ILE A 504 4.58 -15.74 5.55
C ILE A 504 3.47 -14.80 6.04
N GLY A 505 2.77 -15.18 7.12
CA GLY A 505 1.73 -14.37 7.77
C GLY A 505 2.26 -13.11 8.46
N LEU A 506 3.56 -13.02 8.75
CA LEU A 506 4.22 -11.80 9.23
C LEU A 506 4.68 -10.88 8.10
N GLY A 507 4.44 -11.24 6.84
CA GLY A 507 4.58 -10.32 5.71
C GLY A 507 5.82 -10.51 4.84
N ILE A 508 6.58 -11.61 4.96
CA ILE A 508 7.70 -11.92 4.04
C ILE A 508 7.25 -11.89 2.56
N PHE A 509 5.99 -12.20 2.30
CA PHE A 509 5.43 -12.22 0.94
C PHE A 509 5.24 -10.81 0.32
N ARG A 510 5.21 -9.73 1.12
CA ARG A 510 5.16 -8.34 0.62
C ARG A 510 6.43 -8.01 -0.15
N PHE A 511 7.59 -8.38 0.40
CA PHE A 511 8.89 -8.23 -0.26
C PHE A 511 8.96 -9.03 -1.57
N LEU A 512 8.38 -10.23 -1.61
CA LEU A 512 8.39 -11.05 -2.83
C LEU A 512 7.48 -10.49 -3.93
N ARG A 513 6.30 -9.94 -3.58
CA ARG A 513 5.36 -9.32 -4.54
C ARG A 513 5.80 -7.96 -5.05
N ALA A 514 6.57 -7.21 -4.26
CA ALA A 514 7.14 -5.91 -4.66
C ALA A 514 8.20 -6.03 -5.77
N MET A 515 8.70 -7.25 -6.04
CA MET A 515 9.62 -7.46 -7.15
C MET A 515 8.90 -7.36 -8.50
N HIS A 516 9.35 -6.42 -9.34
CA HIS A 516 8.90 -6.27 -10.73
C HIS A 516 9.13 -7.59 -11.49
N GLY A 517 8.04 -8.29 -11.84
CA GLY A 517 8.06 -9.62 -12.48
C GLY A 517 7.57 -10.79 -11.63
N PHE A 518 7.20 -10.59 -10.36
CA PHE A 518 6.66 -11.65 -9.50
C PHE A 518 5.42 -12.35 -10.10
N HIS A 519 4.56 -11.58 -10.78
CA HIS A 519 3.40 -12.12 -11.48
C HIS A 519 3.81 -13.09 -12.59
N HIS A 520 4.79 -12.74 -13.42
CA HIS A 520 5.30 -13.62 -14.48
C HIS A 520 5.94 -14.88 -13.90
N VAL A 521 6.71 -14.77 -12.81
CA VAL A 521 7.32 -15.92 -12.14
C VAL A 521 6.24 -16.88 -11.61
N THR A 522 5.21 -16.34 -10.94
CA THR A 522 4.11 -17.14 -10.39
C THR A 522 3.29 -17.81 -11.50
N LEU A 523 3.03 -17.09 -12.60
CA LEU A 523 2.33 -17.63 -13.76
C LEU A 523 3.13 -18.76 -14.42
N ILE A 524 4.44 -18.56 -14.67
CA ILE A 524 5.33 -19.58 -15.24
C ILE A 524 5.39 -20.81 -14.34
N LEU A 525 5.53 -20.61 -13.03
CA LEU A 525 5.58 -21.69 -12.05
C LEU A 525 4.26 -22.49 -12.03
N ASN A 526 3.12 -21.80 -12.04
CA ASN A 526 1.81 -22.45 -12.04
C ASN A 526 1.54 -23.21 -13.34
N ILE A 527 1.84 -22.63 -14.50
CA ILE A 527 1.76 -23.33 -15.79
C ILE A 527 2.66 -24.57 -15.79
N PHE A 528 3.87 -24.46 -15.25
CA PHE A 528 4.80 -25.59 -15.12
C PHE A 528 4.25 -26.69 -14.20
N ILE A 529 3.77 -26.35 -13.00
CA ILE A 529 3.20 -27.30 -12.04
C ILE A 529 1.94 -27.96 -12.61
N ALA A 530 1.08 -27.18 -13.25
CA ALA A 530 -0.14 -27.69 -13.88
C ALA A 530 0.19 -28.63 -15.05
N GLY A 531 1.15 -28.26 -15.91
CA GLY A 531 1.65 -29.12 -16.98
C GLY A 531 2.27 -30.41 -16.45
N LEU A 532 3.06 -30.33 -15.38
CA LEU A 532 3.62 -31.50 -14.71
C LEU A 532 2.52 -32.40 -14.11
N ALA A 533 1.51 -31.81 -13.45
CA ALA A 533 0.37 -32.55 -12.91
C ALA A 533 -0.42 -33.26 -14.02
N LEU A 534 -0.74 -32.57 -15.12
CA LEU A 534 -1.42 -33.18 -16.28
C LEU A 534 -0.60 -34.31 -16.89
N LEU A 535 0.72 -34.12 -17.06
CA LEU A 535 1.61 -35.16 -17.55
C LEU A 535 1.60 -36.38 -16.62
N LEU A 536 1.75 -36.19 -15.30
CA LEU A 536 1.69 -37.26 -14.30
C LEU A 536 0.31 -37.94 -14.27
N GLY A 537 -0.76 -37.19 -14.48
CA GLY A 537 -2.13 -37.68 -14.59
C GLY A 537 -2.31 -38.59 -15.81
N VAL A 538 -1.90 -38.15 -16.99
CA VAL A 538 -1.93 -38.94 -18.24
C VAL A 538 -1.07 -40.19 -18.11
N LEU A 539 0.17 -40.07 -17.60
CA LEU A 539 1.05 -41.21 -17.38
C LEU A 539 0.45 -42.20 -16.37
N SER A 540 -0.21 -41.72 -15.32
CA SER A 540 -0.92 -42.57 -14.35
C SER A 540 -2.14 -43.27 -14.98
N LEU A 541 -2.81 -42.64 -15.94
CA LEU A 541 -3.92 -43.22 -16.70
C LEU A 541 -3.42 -44.31 -17.67
N VAL A 542 -2.29 -44.07 -18.35
CA VAL A 542 -1.60 -45.06 -19.19
C VAL A 542 -1.18 -46.27 -18.35
N ASP A 543 -0.63 -46.04 -17.15
CA ASP A 543 -0.30 -47.09 -16.20
C ASP A 543 -1.52 -47.90 -15.77
N TYR A 544 -2.68 -47.25 -15.57
CA TYR A 544 -3.93 -47.94 -15.27
C TYR A 544 -4.35 -48.87 -16.41
N PHE A 545 -4.36 -48.39 -17.66
CA PHE A 545 -4.73 -49.22 -18.81
C PHE A 545 -3.74 -50.35 -19.07
N ARG A 546 -2.43 -50.10 -18.93
CA ARG A 546 -1.40 -51.15 -19.04
C ARG A 546 -1.54 -52.20 -17.96
N TYR A 547 -1.67 -51.79 -16.70
CA TYR A 547 -1.86 -52.72 -15.59
C TYR A 547 -3.19 -53.49 -15.69
N ARG A 548 -4.27 -52.87 -16.19
CA ARG A 548 -5.54 -53.57 -16.47
C ARG A 548 -5.37 -54.66 -17.53
N LYS A 549 -4.48 -54.44 -18.52
CA LYS A 549 -4.20 -55.39 -19.61
C LYS A 549 -3.24 -56.51 -19.19
N THR A 550 -2.15 -56.20 -18.48
CA THR A 550 -1.09 -57.18 -18.16
C THR A 550 -1.20 -57.77 -16.76
N ARG A 551 -1.87 -57.08 -15.83
CA ARG A 551 -1.87 -57.36 -14.38
C ARG A 551 -0.47 -57.50 -13.76
N ASP A 552 0.57 -57.07 -14.46
CA ASP A 552 1.93 -57.07 -13.96
C ASP A 552 2.33 -55.67 -13.52
N SER A 553 2.69 -55.55 -12.24
CA SER A 553 3.28 -54.34 -11.67
C SER A 553 4.61 -53.93 -12.33
N LYS A 554 5.24 -54.80 -13.12
CA LYS A 554 6.49 -54.54 -13.84
C LYS A 554 6.33 -53.64 -15.08
N ASP A 555 5.13 -53.54 -15.65
CA ASP A 555 4.90 -52.79 -16.90
C ASP A 555 4.48 -51.32 -16.72
N VAL A 556 4.39 -50.86 -15.47
CA VAL A 556 4.04 -49.49 -15.08
C VAL A 556 5.22 -48.54 -15.40
N MET A 557 4.96 -47.44 -16.12
CA MET A 557 5.94 -46.43 -16.54
C MET A 557 6.37 -45.49 -15.42
N LEU A 558 5.45 -45.03 -14.55
CA LEU A 558 5.81 -44.17 -13.41
C LEU A 558 6.49 -45.02 -12.33
N LYS A 559 7.78 -45.25 -12.53
CA LYS A 559 8.70 -45.84 -11.57
C LYS A 559 9.92 -44.96 -11.45
N LEU A 560 10.52 -44.96 -10.26
CA LEU A 560 11.83 -44.35 -10.10
C LEU A 560 12.85 -45.07 -11.00
N PRO A 561 13.60 -44.35 -11.85
CA PRO A 561 14.73 -44.91 -12.58
C PRO A 561 15.71 -45.62 -11.63
N GLN A 562 16.26 -46.75 -12.06
CA GLN A 562 17.14 -47.56 -11.21
C GLN A 562 18.38 -46.77 -10.73
N ALA A 563 18.86 -45.81 -11.54
CA ALA A 563 19.93 -44.89 -11.16
C ALA A 563 19.55 -44.00 -9.96
N ILE A 564 18.34 -43.45 -9.94
CA ILE A 564 17.84 -42.63 -8.82
C ILE A 564 17.63 -43.52 -7.59
N LYS A 565 17.07 -44.71 -7.77
CA LYS A 565 16.91 -45.69 -6.69
C LYS A 565 18.25 -46.06 -6.06
N ASN A 566 19.28 -46.30 -6.88
CA ASN A 566 20.62 -46.63 -6.43
C ASN A 566 21.30 -45.44 -5.74
N ARG A 567 21.07 -44.20 -6.21
CA ARG A 567 21.62 -42.97 -5.60
C ARG A 567 20.95 -42.63 -4.27
N ILE A 568 19.64 -42.85 -4.19
CA ILE A 568 18.89 -42.82 -2.93
C ILE A 568 19.51 -43.86 -1.97
N HIS A 569 19.70 -45.10 -2.41
CA HIS A 569 20.35 -46.14 -1.58
C HIS A 569 21.80 -45.83 -1.19
N SER A 570 22.59 -45.13 -2.01
CA SER A 570 23.99 -44.79 -1.70
C SER A 570 24.10 -43.66 -0.68
N VAL A 571 23.23 -42.65 -0.76
CA VAL A 571 23.11 -41.58 0.25
C VAL A 571 22.59 -42.14 1.59
N ILE A 572 21.76 -43.19 1.54
CA ILE A 572 21.18 -43.83 2.72
C ILE A 572 22.11 -44.88 3.36
N GLY A 573 22.92 -45.57 2.56
CA GLY A 573 23.68 -46.76 3.02
C GLY A 573 25.02 -46.49 3.69
N ALA A 574 25.69 -45.38 3.36
CA ALA A 574 27.05 -45.11 3.83
C ALA A 574 27.11 -44.29 5.14
N ASP A 575 26.19 -43.33 5.34
CA ASP A 575 26.31 -42.32 6.43
C ASP A 575 25.35 -42.50 7.62
N PHE A 576 24.38 -43.42 7.56
CA PHE A 576 23.30 -43.55 8.56
C PHE A 576 23.48 -44.68 9.60
N ARG A 577 24.67 -45.31 9.65
CA ARG A 577 24.97 -46.37 10.64
C ARG A 577 25.44 -45.85 12.00
N ASP A 578 25.77 -44.56 12.13
CA ASP A 578 26.24 -43.99 13.39
C ASP A 578 25.09 -43.38 14.21
N LYS A 579 24.66 -44.11 15.25
CA LYS A 579 23.35 -43.95 15.94
C LYS A 579 23.10 -42.60 16.61
N LYS A 580 24.13 -41.78 16.89
CA LYS A 580 23.98 -40.49 17.60
C LYS A 580 24.06 -39.27 16.68
N SER A 581 24.92 -39.32 15.65
CA SER A 581 25.00 -38.30 14.60
C SER A 581 23.80 -38.37 13.64
N SER A 582 23.25 -39.57 13.43
CA SER A 582 22.11 -39.80 12.52
C SER A 582 20.81 -39.14 12.97
N PHE A 583 20.55 -39.02 14.29
CA PHE A 583 19.29 -38.47 14.79
C PHE A 583 19.10 -36.99 14.44
N LEU A 584 20.13 -36.16 14.67
CA LEU A 584 20.11 -34.73 14.34
C LEU A 584 20.03 -34.50 12.82
N LYS A 585 20.74 -35.31 12.03
CA LYS A 585 20.69 -35.22 10.57
C LYS A 585 19.28 -35.44 10.01
N ILE A 586 18.54 -36.40 10.55
CA ILE A 586 17.17 -36.70 10.10
C ILE A 586 16.22 -35.56 10.45
N ILE A 587 16.37 -34.97 11.64
CA ILE A 587 15.60 -33.80 12.06
C ILE A 587 15.83 -32.65 11.10
N TRP A 588 17.08 -32.35 10.75
CA TRP A 588 17.41 -31.29 9.80
C TRP A 588 16.86 -31.57 8.39
N ILE A 589 17.00 -32.79 7.89
CA ILE A 589 16.43 -33.18 6.58
C ILE A 589 14.90 -33.01 6.60
N ALA A 590 14.24 -33.44 7.68
CA ALA A 590 12.79 -33.28 7.84
C ALA A 590 12.39 -31.80 7.90
N PHE A 591 13.15 -30.98 8.63
CA PHE A 591 12.91 -29.54 8.74
C PHE A 591 13.04 -28.84 7.38
N THR A 592 14.14 -29.06 6.66
CA THR A 592 14.37 -28.47 5.34
C THR A 592 13.33 -28.91 4.32
N ALA A 593 12.96 -30.20 4.33
CA ALA A 593 11.89 -30.70 3.49
C ALA A 593 10.56 -30.01 3.79
N GLY A 594 10.20 -29.88 5.06
CA GLY A 594 8.99 -29.16 5.48
C GLY A 594 8.98 -27.70 5.04
N PHE A 595 10.09 -26.98 5.23
CA PHE A 595 10.24 -25.58 4.81
C PHE A 595 10.05 -25.40 3.29
N ILE A 596 10.74 -26.21 2.48
CA ILE A 596 10.65 -26.13 1.01
C ILE A 596 9.22 -26.46 0.53
N VAL A 597 8.62 -27.51 1.10
CA VAL A 597 7.25 -27.92 0.75
C VAL A 597 6.26 -26.81 1.10
N SER A 598 6.38 -26.19 2.28
CA SER A 598 5.50 -25.08 2.68
C SER A 598 5.65 -23.84 1.82
N ILE A 599 6.87 -23.50 1.39
CA ILE A 599 7.07 -22.43 0.40
C ILE A 599 6.34 -22.77 -0.89
N LEU A 600 6.54 -23.99 -1.42
CA LEU A 600 5.89 -24.42 -2.65
C LEU A 600 4.37 -24.44 -2.53
N GLU A 601 3.84 -24.88 -1.39
CA GLU A 601 2.40 -24.90 -1.09
C GLU A 601 1.80 -23.51 -0.97
N SER A 602 2.55 -22.55 -0.42
CA SER A 602 2.08 -21.17 -0.28
C SER A 602 1.73 -20.52 -1.63
N PHE A 603 2.39 -20.93 -2.72
CA PHE A 603 2.05 -20.48 -4.08
C PHE A 603 0.73 -21.06 -4.60
N CYS A 604 0.30 -22.22 -4.07
CA CYS A 604 -0.90 -22.92 -4.54
C CYS A 604 -2.13 -22.68 -3.64
N THR A 605 -1.96 -22.37 -2.35
CA THR A 605 -3.07 -22.31 -1.37
C THR A 605 -3.23 -20.95 -0.67
N GLY A 606 -2.36 -19.97 -0.96
CA GLY A 606 -2.12 -18.81 -0.08
C GLY A 606 -3.17 -17.68 -0.05
N GLN A 607 -4.44 -17.89 -0.41
CA GLN A 607 -5.31 -16.76 -0.79
C GLN A 607 -6.50 -16.36 0.08
N VAL A 608 -6.96 -17.07 1.12
CA VAL A 608 -8.32 -16.73 1.61
C VAL A 608 -8.38 -15.96 2.94
N TYR A 609 -7.41 -16.09 3.86
CA TYR A 609 -7.63 -15.55 5.23
C TYR A 609 -6.39 -15.01 5.96
N LEU A 610 -5.22 -15.56 5.67
CA LEU A 610 -3.95 -15.12 6.24
C LEU A 610 -3.60 -13.65 5.94
N PRO A 611 -3.86 -13.11 4.72
CA PRO A 611 -3.55 -11.72 4.40
C PRO A 611 -4.29 -10.73 5.31
N THR A 612 -5.53 -11.02 5.68
CA THR A 612 -6.36 -10.17 6.55
C THR A 612 -5.81 -10.11 7.97
N ILE A 613 -5.40 -11.25 8.55
CA ILE A 613 -4.80 -11.27 9.90
C ILE A 613 -3.40 -10.62 9.89
N ALA A 614 -2.61 -10.89 8.84
CA ALA A 614 -1.31 -10.26 8.59
C ALA A 614 -1.41 -8.74 8.46
N PHE A 615 -2.53 -8.27 7.93
CA PHE A 615 -2.83 -6.86 7.76
C PHE A 615 -3.27 -6.20 9.07
N VAL A 616 -4.12 -6.83 9.87
CA VAL A 616 -4.52 -6.34 11.21
C VAL A 616 -3.30 -6.25 12.16
N LEU A 617 -2.27 -7.09 11.97
CA LEU A 617 -1.00 -6.99 12.70
C LEU A 617 -0.25 -5.66 12.49
N ARG A 618 -0.62 -4.87 11.49
CA ARG A 618 -0.04 -3.54 11.24
C ARG A 618 -0.65 -2.45 12.13
N MET A 619 -1.85 -2.68 12.68
CA MET A 619 -2.55 -1.72 13.55
C MET A 619 -2.02 -1.77 14.99
N PRO A 620 -1.49 -0.67 15.57
CA PRO A 620 -0.85 -0.65 16.90
C PRO A 620 -1.73 -1.16 18.05
N GLU A 621 -3.04 -0.87 18.03
CA GLU A 621 -3.90 -1.04 19.20
C GLU A 621 -4.29 -2.49 19.55
N LYS A 622 -4.16 -3.42 18.59
CA LYS A 622 -4.54 -4.85 18.80
C LYS A 622 -3.52 -5.86 18.23
N LYS A 623 -2.27 -5.44 17.98
CA LYS A 623 -1.19 -6.31 17.45
C LYS A 623 -1.09 -7.65 18.18
N ILE A 624 -1.22 -7.64 19.50
CA ILE A 624 -1.12 -8.87 20.33
C ILE A 624 -2.26 -9.85 20.02
N SER A 625 -3.49 -9.38 19.89
CA SER A 625 -4.65 -10.26 19.62
C SER A 625 -4.55 -10.87 18.22
N ALA A 626 -4.26 -10.05 17.20
CA ALA A 626 -4.06 -10.54 15.83
C ALA A 626 -2.89 -11.53 15.73
N PHE A 627 -1.82 -11.32 16.50
CA PHE A 627 -0.70 -12.27 16.59
C PHE A 627 -1.14 -13.60 17.21
N LEU A 628 -1.96 -13.57 18.25
CA LEU A 628 -2.52 -14.77 18.87
C LEU A 628 -3.45 -15.53 17.91
N TYR A 629 -4.31 -14.84 17.17
CA TYR A 629 -5.14 -15.47 16.14
C TYR A 629 -4.31 -16.07 15.01
N LEU A 630 -3.23 -15.41 14.59
CA LEU A 630 -2.28 -15.98 13.62
C LEU A 630 -1.66 -17.27 14.16
N ILE A 631 -1.26 -17.31 15.43
CA ILE A 631 -0.76 -18.52 16.08
C ILE A 631 -1.84 -19.61 16.13
N ILE A 632 -3.07 -19.28 16.54
CA ILE A 632 -4.20 -20.23 16.62
C ILE A 632 -4.51 -20.82 15.25
N TYR A 633 -4.55 -19.99 14.21
CA TYR A 633 -4.72 -20.43 12.83
C TYR A 633 -3.62 -21.42 12.43
N ASN A 634 -2.34 -21.06 12.63
CA ASN A 634 -1.20 -21.90 12.28
C ASN A 634 -1.14 -23.21 13.10
N LEU A 635 -1.60 -23.20 14.35
CA LEU A 635 -1.75 -24.40 15.16
C LEU A 635 -2.86 -25.31 14.61
N SER A 636 -4.00 -24.73 14.22
CA SER A 636 -5.10 -25.48 13.60
C SER A 636 -4.69 -26.07 12.24
N PHE A 637 -3.95 -25.29 11.43
CA PHE A 637 -3.40 -25.70 10.13
C PHE A 637 -2.55 -26.96 10.20
N ILE A 638 -1.81 -27.16 11.30
CA ILE A 638 -0.88 -28.29 11.43
C ILE A 638 -1.52 -29.48 12.12
N LEU A 639 -2.68 -29.30 12.75
CA LEU A 639 -3.36 -30.36 13.45
C LEU A 639 -3.68 -31.58 12.54
N PRO A 640 -4.18 -31.42 11.31
CA PRO A 640 -4.38 -32.54 10.39
C PRO A 640 -3.07 -33.25 10.05
N LEU A 641 -1.98 -32.51 9.88
CA LEU A 641 -0.65 -33.05 9.59
C LEU A 641 -0.11 -33.89 10.77
N ILE A 642 -0.29 -33.41 12.00
CA ILE A 642 0.04 -34.16 13.23
C ILE A 642 -0.82 -35.42 13.34
N ALA A 643 -2.12 -35.34 13.01
CA ALA A 643 -3.00 -36.50 13.01
C ALA A 643 -2.52 -37.57 12.01
N VAL A 644 -2.13 -37.17 10.80
CA VAL A 644 -1.54 -38.07 9.79
C VAL A 644 -0.22 -38.67 10.26
N LEU A 645 0.64 -37.87 10.91
CA LEU A 645 1.88 -38.36 11.53
C LEU A 645 1.60 -39.45 12.56
N LEU A 646 0.67 -39.21 13.48
CA LEU A 646 0.29 -40.17 14.50
C LEU A 646 -0.27 -41.45 13.86
N LEU A 647 -1.23 -41.33 12.93
CA LEU A 647 -1.78 -42.46 12.19
C LEU A 647 -0.70 -43.25 11.46
N GLY A 648 0.27 -42.57 10.84
CA GLY A 648 1.43 -43.21 10.20
C GLY A 648 2.29 -43.98 11.20
N LEU A 649 2.47 -43.47 12.41
CA LEU A 649 3.25 -44.11 13.49
C LEU A 649 2.50 -45.25 14.19
N PHE A 650 1.16 -45.25 14.22
CA PHE A 650 0.32 -46.34 14.75
C PHE A 650 0.04 -47.41 13.69
N GLY A 651 -0.02 -47.01 12.41
CA GLY A 651 -0.33 -47.87 11.26
C GLY A 651 0.84 -48.72 10.75
N THR A 652 1.98 -48.73 11.44
CA THR A 652 3.14 -49.54 11.03
C THR A 652 2.96 -51.03 11.38
N THR A 653 2.19 -51.73 10.56
CA THR A 653 2.49 -53.11 10.15
C THR A 653 2.47 -53.18 8.62
N SER A 654 3.59 -52.73 8.06
CA SER A 654 3.95 -52.46 6.66
C SER A 654 3.68 -53.57 5.60
N LYS A 655 3.21 -54.77 5.96
CA LYS A 655 2.92 -55.83 4.97
C LYS A 655 1.49 -55.78 4.41
N THR A 656 0.50 -55.50 5.26
CA THR A 656 -0.91 -55.54 4.86
C THR A 656 -1.29 -54.35 3.99
N PHE A 657 -0.77 -53.15 4.31
CA PHE A 657 -0.98 -51.94 3.50
C PHE A 657 -0.30 -52.05 2.13
N THR A 658 0.96 -52.53 2.07
CA THR A 658 1.67 -52.77 0.81
C THR A 658 0.94 -53.79 -0.06
N LYS A 659 0.44 -54.88 0.54
CA LYS A 659 -0.34 -55.91 -0.17
C LYS A 659 -1.71 -55.39 -0.64
N PHE A 660 -2.37 -54.55 0.17
CA PHE A 660 -3.61 -53.86 -0.20
C PHE A 660 -3.40 -52.91 -1.39
N MET A 661 -2.33 -52.09 -1.36
CA MET A 661 -1.97 -51.17 -2.43
C MET A 661 -1.57 -51.91 -3.72
N GLN A 662 -0.86 -53.03 -3.62
CA GLN A 662 -0.52 -53.88 -4.77
C GLN A 662 -1.76 -54.56 -5.36
N ASN A 663 -2.64 -55.10 -4.52
CA ASN A 663 -3.89 -55.73 -4.96
C ASN A 663 -4.85 -54.74 -5.63
N ARG A 664 -4.80 -53.47 -5.23
CA ARG A 664 -5.61 -52.39 -5.80
C ARG A 664 -4.81 -51.42 -6.67
N LEU A 665 -3.65 -51.83 -7.19
CA LEU A 665 -2.74 -50.94 -7.91
C LEU A 665 -3.42 -50.22 -9.09
N GLY A 666 -4.31 -50.91 -9.81
CA GLY A 666 -5.12 -50.30 -10.87
C GLY A 666 -6.04 -49.18 -10.35
N LEU A 667 -6.77 -49.41 -9.26
CA LEU A 667 -7.63 -48.39 -8.65
C LEU A 667 -6.82 -47.23 -8.09
N VAL A 668 -5.65 -47.50 -7.49
CA VAL A 668 -4.73 -46.47 -7.01
C VAL A 668 -4.26 -45.61 -8.18
N LYS A 669 -3.82 -46.21 -9.29
CA LYS A 669 -3.39 -45.48 -10.48
C LYS A 669 -4.51 -44.66 -11.12
N LEU A 670 -5.72 -45.19 -11.15
CA LEU A 670 -6.90 -44.46 -11.61
C LEU A 670 -7.24 -43.27 -10.70
N ALA A 671 -7.21 -43.47 -9.38
CA ALA A 671 -7.46 -42.40 -8.41
C ALA A 671 -6.37 -41.31 -8.46
N THR A 672 -5.09 -41.71 -8.60
CA THR A 672 -3.96 -40.78 -8.78
C THR A 672 -4.07 -40.03 -10.11
N ALA A 673 -4.49 -40.70 -11.19
CA ALA A 673 -4.75 -40.04 -12.48
C ALA A 673 -5.88 -39.01 -12.36
N ALA A 674 -7.01 -39.39 -11.76
CA ALA A 674 -8.13 -38.48 -11.54
C ALA A 674 -7.72 -37.27 -10.69
N LEU A 675 -6.97 -37.49 -9.60
CA LEU A 675 -6.47 -36.42 -8.74
C LEU A 675 -5.55 -35.46 -9.50
N PHE A 676 -4.54 -35.96 -10.22
CA PHE A 676 -3.59 -35.09 -10.93
C PHE A 676 -4.18 -34.41 -12.17
N LEU A 677 -5.11 -35.07 -12.87
CA LEU A 677 -5.84 -34.44 -13.97
C LEU A 677 -6.79 -33.35 -13.45
N PHE A 678 -7.49 -33.62 -12.35
CA PHE A 678 -8.31 -32.61 -11.69
C PHE A 678 -7.46 -31.44 -11.21
N LEU A 679 -6.37 -31.69 -10.47
CA LEU A 679 -5.46 -30.66 -9.98
C LEU A 679 -4.81 -29.86 -11.12
N GLY A 680 -4.37 -30.52 -12.19
CA GLY A 680 -3.77 -29.86 -13.34
C GLY A 680 -4.79 -29.03 -14.12
N ALA A 681 -6.01 -29.54 -14.32
CA ALA A 681 -7.09 -28.80 -14.97
C ALA A 681 -7.57 -27.62 -14.12
N THR A 682 -7.75 -27.82 -12.80
CA THR A 682 -8.10 -26.73 -11.90
C THR A 682 -6.98 -25.70 -11.86
N LEU A 683 -5.71 -26.08 -11.71
CA LEU A 683 -4.62 -25.11 -11.76
C LEU A 683 -4.61 -24.33 -13.08
N LEU A 684 -4.79 -24.97 -14.24
CA LEU A 684 -4.88 -24.21 -15.50
C LEU A 684 -6.10 -23.31 -15.55
N ILE A 685 -7.29 -23.79 -15.21
CA ILE A 685 -8.52 -22.96 -15.18
C ILE A 685 -8.39 -21.82 -14.17
N PHE A 686 -7.70 -22.06 -13.05
CA PHE A 686 -7.51 -21.14 -11.94
C PHE A 686 -6.24 -20.28 -12.00
N SER A 687 -5.38 -20.41 -13.02
CA SER A 687 -4.15 -19.61 -13.17
C SER A 687 -4.23 -18.44 -14.18
N TRP A 688 -5.36 -18.26 -14.88
CA TRP A 688 -5.57 -17.14 -15.82
C TRP A 688 -6.40 -16.01 -15.22
#